data_AF-A0A553NB10-F1
#
_entry.id   AF-A0A553NB10-F1
#
_cell.length_a   1.000
_cell.length_b   1.000
_cell.length_c   1.000
_cell.angle_alpha   90.00
_cell.angle_beta   90.00
_cell.angle_gamma   90.00
#
_symmetry.space_group_name_H-M   'P 1'
#
loop_
_entity.id
_entity.type
_entity.pdbx_description
1 polymer ?
#
loop_
_entity_poly.entity_id
_entity_poly.type
_entity_poly.pdbx_seq_one_letter_code
_entity_poly.pdbx_strand_id
1 'polypeptide(L)'
;MTPQDQDEVESLALAIQSHYFQWRSINPIEPQLSQLSAEQAERLCGLVKPALFRSPTAEQFPVLPKHKREFLKRLILILEHSGMSEVDEVFYHEMAHPRPMERCYKSYFLQGQYLLSLVETEALVSRGTTGLQTWQAGVFLLSWLKDRQKSLWPDSRPSRVLELGSGVGYTGIGLLKLGLVQEMVLSDYHPDVLETLALNCRENVSESKGSKWSVESLDWTQFSESDVQALKPIDVIIAADVVFDPSLVPHLARTLGLLLRTTPVAYVACTPRNLDTLELFLSQIASQDLIWSESEISIPNPDHVKIYEMDRKAFSDCLVQLPLNPDDNYCYTTEIFYVNGTQFALGVSPNGVFCALSTELEDGLQFKEREILDNVTLFNKIKTRHEQFLWPKLDTNVNVRVDPSHYKVGEVIWIEQNGIVGKLTFPDSLNSRDCNAFRPVEFMTDTDISCTYFSLTPDTDCSQEPRLNLQTFTRAFKVVKNPNLYLNDTAKGRGLIDIEVQLCRSDGHKTSTCMQIQDQDPIPEPTSQCRNVLKSLHYEIIHNGVDGIEKITAFADLTDEVSHVRPTYVEQKFRADFFWSSDNLTSVQVRSGNPGYLDGKPLRTGLLKYDHELTAWVIDKFENPLESPVSLMPQSPDGSCIPAIGSKQRTPMNFRKNIRIGCSFHLEQQSISRECENLRRQTMDLLVGGSGVETLRESMVASFGNSESQFPGDWVPVIVSNAPSPPNQGNNNREERPGVCSNVVLGLHIEVVHSKTGSLANPQAKIIGVNYRFAPPQDVKIRCLGQSCQSVHQSQRLEVFTTVNFVDVSQEAEDRYAEFPVFEAKLPYDFFYPFVSQSVMSSTISHFLLPHGYYLPLCYSLHWFLSD
;
A
#
# COMPACT_ATOMS: atom_id res chain seq x y z
N MET A 1 -17.82 -33.48 21.28
CA MET A 1 -18.42 -32.12 21.39
C MET A 1 -19.38 -31.95 22.56
N THR A 2 -19.30 -30.83 23.30
CA THR A 2 -20.28 -30.38 24.30
C THR A 2 -21.53 -29.77 23.63
N PRO A 3 -22.69 -29.62 24.30
CA PRO A 3 -23.88 -28.97 23.71
C PRO A 3 -23.62 -27.54 23.21
N GLN A 4 -22.77 -26.79 23.91
CA GLN A 4 -22.38 -25.44 23.51
C GLN A 4 -21.60 -25.45 22.19
N ASP A 5 -20.71 -26.41 21.98
CA ASP A 5 -19.97 -26.58 20.72
C ASP A 5 -20.91 -26.95 19.56
N GLN A 6 -22.04 -27.62 19.85
CA GLN A 6 -23.03 -27.98 18.83
C GLN A 6 -23.80 -26.77 18.34
N ASP A 7 -24.27 -25.93 19.27
CA ASP A 7 -25.00 -24.69 18.95
C ASP A 7 -24.11 -23.71 18.16
N GLU A 8 -22.82 -23.63 18.50
CA GLU A 8 -21.84 -22.80 17.78
C GLU A 8 -21.64 -23.27 16.33
N VAL A 9 -21.45 -24.58 16.12
CA VAL A 9 -21.29 -25.15 14.77
C VAL A 9 -22.57 -24.99 13.93
N GLU A 10 -23.75 -25.10 14.53
CA GLU A 10 -25.02 -24.86 13.84
C GLU A 10 -25.21 -23.39 13.46
N SER A 11 -24.81 -22.46 14.35
CA SER A 11 -24.79 -21.03 14.06
C SER A 11 -23.86 -20.68 12.89
N LEU A 12 -22.65 -21.26 12.87
CA LEU A 12 -21.69 -21.11 11.78
C LEU A 12 -22.19 -21.70 10.46
N ALA A 13 -22.88 -22.84 10.49
CA ALA A 13 -23.48 -23.43 9.29
C ALA A 13 -24.53 -22.49 8.66
N LEU A 14 -25.38 -21.86 9.47
CA LEU A 14 -26.36 -20.87 9.01
C LEU A 14 -25.68 -19.60 8.48
N ALA A 15 -24.59 -19.16 9.10
CA ALA A 15 -23.80 -18.03 8.63
C ALA A 15 -23.16 -18.32 7.26
N ILE A 16 -22.54 -19.50 7.09
CA ILE A 16 -21.98 -19.94 5.81
C ILE A 16 -23.05 -19.97 4.73
N GLN A 17 -24.22 -20.56 5.02
CA GLN A 17 -25.34 -20.59 4.09
C GLN A 17 -25.75 -19.18 3.67
N SER A 18 -25.95 -18.28 4.64
CA SER A 18 -26.31 -16.89 4.38
C SER A 18 -25.28 -16.18 3.50
N HIS A 19 -23.98 -16.29 3.83
CA HIS A 19 -22.92 -15.63 3.07
C HIS A 19 -22.78 -16.18 1.65
N TYR A 20 -22.86 -17.50 1.48
CA TYR A 20 -22.78 -18.14 0.16
C TYR A 20 -23.89 -17.65 -0.77
N PHE A 21 -25.14 -17.70 -0.31
CA PHE A 21 -26.31 -17.35 -1.11
C PHE A 21 -26.52 -15.83 -1.27
N GLN A 22 -26.01 -15.01 -0.35
CA GLN A 22 -26.10 -13.54 -0.42
C GLN A 22 -24.89 -12.89 -1.11
N TRP A 23 -24.01 -13.68 -1.73
CA TRP A 23 -22.80 -13.17 -2.40
C TRP A 23 -21.91 -12.34 -1.46
N ARG A 24 -21.81 -12.75 -0.19
CA ARG A 24 -20.95 -12.10 0.81
C ARG A 24 -19.66 -12.88 1.00
N SER A 25 -18.56 -12.15 1.20
CA SER A 25 -17.27 -12.75 1.52
C SER A 25 -17.37 -13.60 2.80
N ILE A 26 -16.63 -14.71 2.84
CA ILE A 26 -16.51 -15.56 4.03
C ILE A 26 -15.60 -14.93 5.11
N ASN A 27 -14.77 -13.94 4.74
CA ASN A 27 -13.77 -13.32 5.62
C ASN A 27 -14.31 -12.88 7.00
N PRO A 28 -15.52 -12.30 7.14
CA PRO A 28 -16.01 -11.87 8.46
C PRO A 28 -16.24 -13.02 9.45
N ILE A 29 -16.54 -14.23 8.94
CA ILE A 29 -16.77 -15.43 9.77
C ILE A 29 -15.55 -16.35 9.81
N GLU A 30 -14.54 -16.09 8.97
CA GLU A 30 -13.31 -16.89 8.90
C GLU A 30 -12.59 -17.05 10.25
N PRO A 31 -12.40 -16.01 11.09
CA PRO A 31 -11.72 -16.17 12.38
C PRO A 31 -12.38 -17.21 13.30
N GLN A 32 -13.70 -17.36 13.23
CA GLN A 32 -14.45 -18.37 13.99
C GLN A 32 -14.30 -19.76 13.37
N LEU A 33 -14.26 -19.84 12.04
CA LEU A 33 -14.06 -21.09 11.30
C LEU A 33 -12.63 -21.65 11.47
N SER A 34 -11.62 -20.78 11.50
CA SER A 34 -10.21 -21.17 11.69
C SER A 34 -9.90 -21.68 13.09
N GLN A 35 -10.78 -21.45 14.07
CA GLN A 35 -10.63 -21.94 15.45
C GLN A 35 -11.28 -23.32 15.68
N LEU A 36 -11.95 -23.89 14.67
CA LEU A 36 -12.62 -25.17 14.79
C LEU A 36 -11.61 -26.32 14.95
N SER A 37 -11.92 -27.24 15.87
CA SER A 37 -11.26 -28.54 15.91
C SER A 37 -11.68 -29.43 14.72
N ALA A 38 -10.91 -30.47 14.42
CA ALA A 38 -11.23 -31.42 13.35
C ALA A 38 -12.63 -32.05 13.50
N GLU A 39 -13.06 -32.40 14.72
CA GLU A 39 -14.40 -32.95 15.00
C GLU A 39 -15.51 -31.92 14.69
N GLN A 40 -15.29 -30.65 15.02
CA GLN A 40 -16.23 -29.57 14.72
C GLN A 40 -16.29 -29.26 13.22
N ALA A 41 -15.15 -29.28 12.52
CA ALA A 41 -15.07 -29.06 11.09
C ALA A 41 -15.79 -30.15 10.28
N GLU A 42 -15.64 -31.43 10.68
CA GLU A 42 -16.39 -32.54 10.05
C GLU A 42 -17.91 -32.37 10.22
N ARG A 43 -18.37 -32.03 11.44
CA ARG A 43 -19.79 -31.78 11.69
C ARG A 43 -20.29 -30.59 10.87
N LEU A 44 -19.53 -29.49 10.83
CA LEU A 44 -19.87 -28.31 10.04
C LEU A 44 -20.02 -28.67 8.56
N CYS A 45 -19.07 -29.41 8.01
CA CYS A 45 -19.12 -29.90 6.63
C CYS A 45 -20.38 -30.73 6.36
N GLY A 46 -20.76 -31.61 7.30
CA GLY A 46 -21.99 -32.40 7.25
C GLY A 46 -23.29 -31.57 7.24
N LEU A 47 -23.30 -30.40 7.88
CA LEU A 47 -24.43 -29.46 7.86
C LEU A 47 -24.46 -28.58 6.60
N VAL A 48 -23.29 -28.08 6.20
CA VAL A 48 -23.14 -27.12 5.09
C VAL A 48 -23.37 -27.81 3.74
N LYS A 49 -22.87 -29.03 3.53
CA LYS A 49 -23.00 -29.77 2.27
C LYS A 49 -24.46 -29.87 1.76
N PRO A 50 -25.43 -30.39 2.54
CA PRO A 50 -26.82 -30.43 2.10
C PRO A 50 -27.43 -29.02 1.98
N ALA A 51 -27.04 -28.08 2.83
CA ALA A 51 -27.57 -26.71 2.81
C ALA A 51 -27.18 -25.93 1.54
N LEU A 52 -25.95 -26.09 1.05
CA LEU A 52 -25.43 -25.38 -0.13
C LEU A 52 -25.77 -26.04 -1.46
N PHE A 53 -25.87 -27.38 -1.51
CA PHE A 53 -25.92 -28.11 -2.78
C PHE A 53 -27.18 -28.95 -2.99
N ARG A 54 -27.95 -29.22 -1.92
CA ARG A 54 -29.18 -30.06 -1.99
C ARG A 54 -30.40 -29.38 -1.40
N SER A 55 -30.30 -28.11 -1.03
CA SER A 55 -31.44 -27.36 -0.55
C SER A 55 -32.34 -26.97 -1.74
N PRO A 56 -33.66 -26.81 -1.54
CA PRO A 56 -34.55 -26.29 -2.57
C PRO A 56 -34.05 -24.95 -3.14
N THR A 57 -33.43 -24.11 -2.30
CA THR A 57 -32.79 -22.86 -2.70
C THR A 57 -31.64 -23.11 -3.68
N ALA A 58 -30.75 -24.09 -3.40
CA ALA A 58 -29.65 -24.44 -4.30
C ALA A 58 -30.12 -24.96 -5.66
N GLU A 59 -31.20 -25.74 -5.67
CA GLU A 59 -31.75 -26.34 -6.90
C GLU A 59 -32.46 -25.33 -7.78
N GLN A 60 -33.19 -24.38 -7.19
CA GLN A 60 -34.02 -23.42 -7.91
C GLN A 60 -33.32 -22.07 -8.17
N PHE A 61 -32.51 -21.60 -7.22
CA PHE A 61 -31.94 -20.25 -7.21
C PHE A 61 -30.41 -20.29 -7.10
N PRO A 62 -29.73 -20.58 -8.21
CA PRO A 62 -28.31 -20.75 -8.19
C PRO A 62 -27.55 -19.43 -8.03
N VAL A 63 -26.45 -19.51 -7.29
CA VAL A 63 -25.55 -18.38 -7.00
C VAL A 63 -24.66 -18.02 -8.19
N LEU A 64 -24.13 -16.79 -8.20
CA LEU A 64 -23.19 -16.30 -9.22
C LEU A 64 -21.95 -17.22 -9.32
N PRO A 65 -21.60 -17.74 -10.52
CA PRO A 65 -20.49 -18.69 -10.69
C PRO A 65 -19.13 -18.21 -10.17
N LYS A 66 -18.81 -16.92 -10.35
CA LYS A 66 -17.57 -16.30 -9.88
C LYS A 66 -17.51 -16.34 -8.34
N HIS A 67 -18.54 -15.80 -7.69
CA HIS A 67 -18.68 -15.82 -6.23
C HIS A 67 -18.63 -17.25 -5.68
N LYS A 68 -19.37 -18.18 -6.30
CA LYS A 68 -19.37 -19.60 -5.92
C LYS A 68 -17.95 -20.17 -5.87
N ARG A 69 -17.15 -19.93 -6.92
CA ARG A 69 -15.78 -20.45 -7.00
C ARG A 69 -14.90 -19.85 -5.91
N GLU A 70 -14.93 -18.54 -5.75
CA GLU A 70 -14.11 -17.82 -4.75
C GLU A 70 -14.49 -18.23 -3.31
N PHE A 71 -15.79 -18.29 -3.03
CA PHE A 71 -16.31 -18.68 -1.72
C PHE A 71 -15.96 -20.13 -1.37
N LEU A 72 -16.21 -21.09 -2.28
CA LEU A 72 -15.89 -22.49 -2.04
C LEU A 72 -14.38 -22.72 -1.93
N LYS A 73 -13.57 -22.06 -2.76
CA LYS A 73 -12.11 -22.13 -2.65
C LYS A 73 -11.64 -21.71 -1.27
N ARG A 74 -12.16 -20.61 -0.72
CA ARG A 74 -11.79 -20.13 0.61
C ARG A 74 -12.32 -21.03 1.73
N LEU A 75 -13.56 -21.50 1.62
CA LEU A 75 -14.15 -22.43 2.60
C LEU A 75 -13.38 -23.75 2.67
N ILE A 76 -13.03 -24.34 1.51
CA ILE A 76 -12.24 -25.57 1.43
C ILE A 76 -10.90 -25.38 2.14
N LEU A 77 -10.18 -24.29 1.84
CA LEU A 77 -8.91 -24.00 2.49
C LEU A 77 -9.07 -23.90 4.01
N ILE A 78 -10.08 -23.20 4.51
CA ILE A 78 -10.31 -23.08 5.96
C ILE A 78 -10.54 -24.46 6.59
N LEU A 79 -11.40 -25.30 5.98
CA LEU A 79 -11.70 -26.63 6.49
C LEU A 79 -10.48 -27.58 6.47
N GLU A 80 -9.62 -27.49 5.46
CA GLU A 80 -8.36 -28.24 5.38
C GLU A 80 -7.39 -27.82 6.50
N HIS A 81 -7.31 -26.52 6.83
CA HIS A 81 -6.44 -26.01 7.90
C HIS A 81 -6.96 -26.34 9.31
N SER A 82 -8.24 -26.67 9.49
CA SER A 82 -8.82 -27.11 10.77
C SER A 82 -8.41 -28.55 11.17
N GLY A 83 -7.50 -29.20 10.42
CA GLY A 83 -7.02 -30.55 10.70
C GLY A 83 -7.99 -31.66 10.27
N MET A 84 -8.94 -31.34 9.38
CA MET A 84 -9.86 -32.32 8.80
C MET A 84 -9.13 -33.17 7.76
N SER A 85 -9.33 -34.50 7.81
CA SER A 85 -8.55 -35.43 6.99
C SER A 85 -8.78 -35.29 5.48
N GLU A 86 -10.02 -35.01 5.07
CA GLU A 86 -10.39 -34.77 3.67
C GLU A 86 -11.72 -33.98 3.59
N VAL A 87 -11.77 -32.91 2.80
CA VAL A 87 -13.04 -32.24 2.47
C VAL A 87 -13.79 -33.07 1.43
N ASP A 88 -15.10 -33.19 1.59
CA ASP A 88 -15.93 -34.00 0.70
C ASP A 88 -15.82 -33.57 -0.77
N GLU A 89 -15.61 -34.53 -1.68
CA GLU A 89 -15.36 -34.32 -3.12
C GLU A 89 -16.40 -33.40 -3.80
N VAL A 90 -17.64 -33.39 -3.29
CA VAL A 90 -18.71 -32.52 -3.81
C VAL A 90 -18.33 -31.03 -3.79
N PHE A 91 -17.59 -30.56 -2.78
CA PHE A 91 -17.17 -29.16 -2.73
C PHE A 91 -16.22 -28.81 -3.88
N TYR A 92 -15.24 -29.67 -4.17
CA TYR A 92 -14.32 -29.48 -5.29
C TYR A 92 -15.03 -29.61 -6.63
N HIS A 93 -15.94 -30.57 -6.78
CA HIS A 93 -16.74 -30.75 -8.00
C HIS A 93 -17.59 -29.52 -8.29
N GLU A 94 -18.30 -29.00 -7.29
CA GLU A 94 -19.15 -27.82 -7.44
C GLU A 94 -18.34 -26.54 -7.71
N MET A 95 -17.11 -26.45 -7.20
CA MET A 95 -16.16 -25.37 -7.50
C MET A 95 -15.60 -25.44 -8.92
N ALA A 96 -15.22 -26.64 -9.38
CA ALA A 96 -14.55 -26.87 -10.67
C ALA A 96 -15.53 -26.81 -11.86
N HIS A 97 -16.78 -27.20 -11.66
CA HIS A 97 -17.80 -27.29 -12.70
C HIS A 97 -18.98 -26.34 -12.45
N PRO A 98 -18.79 -25.01 -12.53
CA PRO A 98 -19.91 -24.10 -12.49
C PRO A 98 -20.81 -24.34 -13.72
N ARG A 99 -22.10 -24.56 -13.49
CA ARG A 99 -23.06 -24.69 -14.58
C ARG A 99 -23.25 -23.32 -15.24
N PRO A 100 -23.19 -23.20 -16.57
CA PRO A 100 -23.56 -21.97 -17.25
C PRO A 100 -25.04 -21.68 -16.99
N MET A 101 -25.35 -20.43 -16.61
CA MET A 101 -26.68 -20.05 -16.15
C MET A 101 -27.14 -18.78 -16.83
N GLU A 102 -28.40 -18.79 -17.29
CA GLU A 102 -29.03 -17.63 -17.91
C GLU A 102 -29.26 -16.49 -16.91
N ARG A 103 -29.48 -16.83 -15.63
CA ARG A 103 -29.75 -15.90 -14.53
C ARG A 103 -29.09 -16.37 -13.24
N CYS A 104 -28.54 -15.42 -12.49
CA CYS A 104 -27.96 -15.67 -11.17
C CYS A 104 -28.87 -15.05 -10.10
N TYR A 105 -28.95 -15.69 -8.95
CA TYR A 105 -29.81 -15.27 -7.85
C TYR A 105 -29.01 -14.96 -6.60
N LYS A 106 -29.44 -13.93 -5.90
CA LYS A 106 -29.05 -13.62 -4.53
C LYS A 106 -30.21 -13.99 -3.61
N SER A 107 -30.00 -14.96 -2.74
CA SER A 107 -31.04 -15.49 -1.85
C SER A 107 -30.85 -14.98 -0.43
N TYR A 108 -31.94 -14.44 0.13
CA TYR A 108 -31.94 -13.79 1.42
C TYR A 108 -32.60 -14.66 2.47
N PHE A 109 -32.10 -14.56 3.70
CA PHE A 109 -32.52 -15.35 4.84
C PHE A 109 -32.90 -14.42 5.99
N LEU A 110 -33.95 -14.80 6.71
CA LEU A 110 -34.39 -14.11 7.92
C LEU A 110 -34.39 -15.12 9.06
N GLN A 111 -33.60 -14.86 10.11
CA GLN A 111 -33.43 -15.77 11.26
C GLN A 111 -33.04 -17.21 10.82
N GLY A 112 -32.14 -17.32 9.83
CA GLY A 112 -31.67 -18.61 9.30
C GLY A 112 -32.65 -19.31 8.34
N GLN A 113 -33.85 -18.76 8.14
CA GLN A 113 -34.84 -19.34 7.21
C GLN A 113 -34.87 -18.58 5.89
N TYR A 114 -35.06 -19.32 4.79
CA TYR A 114 -35.21 -18.74 3.47
C TYR A 114 -36.37 -17.74 3.42
N LEU A 115 -36.11 -16.53 2.93
CA LEU A 115 -37.11 -15.49 2.75
C LEU A 115 -37.52 -15.35 1.28
N LEU A 116 -36.57 -14.99 0.41
CA LEU A 116 -36.78 -14.70 -1.01
C LEU A 116 -35.47 -14.77 -1.80
N SER A 117 -35.55 -14.91 -3.13
CA SER A 117 -34.39 -14.89 -4.04
C SER A 117 -34.62 -13.90 -5.16
N LEU A 118 -33.66 -13.02 -5.41
CA LEU A 118 -33.77 -11.98 -6.43
C LEU A 118 -32.73 -12.18 -7.51
N VAL A 119 -33.13 -11.96 -8.76
CA VAL A 119 -32.21 -11.72 -9.86
C VAL A 119 -31.59 -10.34 -9.63
N GLU A 120 -30.26 -10.30 -9.50
CA GLU A 120 -29.46 -9.10 -9.25
C GLU A 120 -28.19 -9.10 -10.12
N THR A 121 -27.56 -7.95 -10.30
CA THR A 121 -26.25 -7.80 -10.95
C THR A 121 -25.13 -7.58 -9.93
N GLU A 122 -23.90 -8.02 -10.25
CA GLU A 122 -22.70 -7.78 -9.40
C GLU A 122 -22.23 -6.31 -9.46
N ALA A 123 -22.44 -5.64 -10.59
CA ALA A 123 -22.02 -4.25 -10.77
C ALA A 123 -22.99 -3.27 -10.09
N LEU A 124 -22.43 -2.33 -9.31
CA LEU A 124 -23.18 -1.26 -8.63
C LEU A 124 -23.97 -0.37 -9.61
N VAL A 125 -23.42 -0.17 -10.81
CA VAL A 125 -24.10 0.45 -11.95
C VAL A 125 -24.05 -0.53 -13.10
N SER A 126 -25.21 -0.90 -13.61
CA SER A 126 -25.34 -1.82 -14.75
C SER A 126 -26.42 -1.29 -15.69
N ARG A 127 -26.16 -1.35 -17.00
CA ARG A 127 -27.09 -0.85 -18.03
C ARG A 127 -27.54 0.61 -17.82
N GLY A 128 -26.69 1.44 -17.20
CA GLY A 128 -27.00 2.85 -16.93
C GLY A 128 -27.89 3.12 -15.71
N THR A 129 -28.09 2.13 -14.83
CA THR A 129 -28.92 2.25 -13.63
C THR A 129 -28.28 1.59 -12.40
N THR A 130 -28.64 2.06 -11.20
CA THR A 130 -28.29 1.49 -9.90
C THR A 130 -29.38 0.57 -9.33
N GLY A 131 -30.52 0.44 -10.02
CA GLY A 131 -31.71 -0.26 -9.53
C GLY A 131 -31.69 -1.80 -9.69
N LEU A 132 -30.63 -2.37 -10.26
CA LEU A 132 -30.49 -3.82 -10.52
C LEU A 132 -29.82 -4.60 -9.36
N GLN A 133 -29.69 -3.98 -8.19
CA GLN A 133 -29.13 -4.57 -6.99
C GLN A 133 -29.94 -4.16 -5.75
N THR A 134 -29.97 -5.03 -4.74
CA THR A 134 -30.52 -4.68 -3.43
C THR A 134 -29.55 -3.80 -2.65
N TRP A 135 -30.06 -2.68 -2.14
CA TRP A 135 -29.32 -1.73 -1.30
C TRP A 135 -29.57 -1.94 0.20
N GLN A 136 -28.61 -1.53 1.02
CA GLN A 136 -28.60 -1.80 2.46
C GLN A 136 -29.81 -1.18 3.19
N ALA A 137 -30.24 0.02 2.77
CA ALA A 137 -31.42 0.67 3.34
C ALA A 137 -32.71 -0.14 3.11
N GLY A 138 -32.81 -0.89 2.00
CA GLY A 138 -33.96 -1.76 1.72
C GLY A 138 -34.02 -2.98 2.64
N VAL A 139 -32.86 -3.59 2.89
CA VAL A 139 -32.70 -4.68 3.88
C VAL A 139 -33.10 -4.19 5.28
N PHE A 140 -32.62 -3.02 5.65
CA PHE A 140 -32.92 -2.41 6.93
C PHE A 140 -34.39 -2.05 7.08
N LEU A 141 -34.99 -1.39 6.07
CA LEU A 141 -36.38 -0.97 6.09
C LEU A 141 -37.35 -2.15 6.28
N LEU A 142 -37.08 -3.29 5.61
CA LEU A 142 -37.88 -4.50 5.78
C LEU A 142 -37.84 -5.01 7.23
N SER A 143 -36.64 -5.10 7.81
CA SER A 143 -36.48 -5.55 9.21
C SER A 143 -37.17 -4.59 10.16
N TRP A 144 -37.00 -3.29 9.97
CA TRP A 144 -37.58 -2.24 10.81
C TRP A 144 -39.12 -2.27 10.78
N LEU A 145 -39.72 -2.40 9.59
CA LEU A 145 -41.18 -2.52 9.43
C LEU A 145 -41.71 -3.80 10.08
N LYS A 146 -41.04 -4.94 9.88
CA LYS A 146 -41.42 -6.20 10.51
C LYS A 146 -41.43 -6.09 12.03
N ASP A 147 -40.37 -5.53 12.61
CA ASP A 147 -40.19 -5.49 14.06
C ASP A 147 -41.13 -4.46 14.73
N ARG A 148 -41.56 -3.43 13.99
CA ARG A 148 -42.46 -2.39 14.49
C ARG A 148 -43.91 -2.50 14.01
N GLN A 149 -44.28 -3.52 13.23
CA GLN A 149 -45.62 -3.62 12.63
C GLN A 149 -46.76 -3.42 13.64
N LYS A 150 -46.64 -3.93 14.86
CA LYS A 150 -47.69 -3.84 15.89
C LYS A 150 -47.88 -2.42 16.42
N SER A 151 -46.82 -1.63 16.39
CA SER A 151 -46.85 -0.22 16.81
C SER A 151 -47.25 0.69 15.66
N LEU A 152 -46.82 0.39 14.44
CA LEU A 152 -47.10 1.22 13.26
C LEU A 152 -48.52 0.97 12.72
N TRP A 153 -48.99 -0.28 12.78
CA TRP A 153 -50.26 -0.74 12.23
C TRP A 153 -51.05 -1.54 13.28
N PRO A 154 -51.48 -0.90 14.39
CA PRO A 154 -52.07 -1.58 15.53
C PRO A 154 -53.45 -2.21 15.23
N ASP A 155 -54.24 -1.56 14.38
CA ASP A 155 -55.63 -1.96 14.12
C ASP A 155 -55.73 -3.08 13.08
N SER A 156 -54.92 -3.00 12.01
CA SER A 156 -54.82 -4.03 10.98
C SER A 156 -53.62 -3.76 10.07
N ARG A 157 -53.15 -4.80 9.38
CA ARG A 157 -52.09 -4.66 8.38
C ARG A 157 -52.57 -3.81 7.18
N PRO A 158 -51.69 -3.04 6.52
CA PRO A 158 -52.04 -2.26 5.34
C PRO A 158 -52.64 -3.13 4.23
N SER A 159 -53.71 -2.65 3.61
CA SER A 159 -54.33 -3.32 2.47
C SER A 159 -53.52 -3.08 1.19
N ARG A 160 -53.05 -1.84 0.96
CA ARG A 160 -52.29 -1.48 -0.24
C ARG A 160 -51.12 -0.54 0.08
N VAL A 161 -49.92 -0.95 -0.31
CA VAL A 161 -48.67 -0.19 -0.09
C VAL A 161 -48.00 0.14 -1.41
N LEU A 162 -47.52 1.37 -1.56
CA LEU A 162 -46.73 1.82 -2.72
C LEU A 162 -45.25 1.90 -2.33
N GLU A 163 -44.38 1.26 -3.10
CA GLU A 163 -42.93 1.40 -2.98
C GLU A 163 -42.38 2.28 -4.10
N LEU A 164 -41.75 3.40 -3.74
CA LEU A 164 -41.08 4.31 -4.66
C LEU A 164 -39.61 3.90 -4.82
N GLY A 165 -39.15 3.76 -6.07
CA GLY A 165 -37.77 3.37 -6.35
C GLY A 165 -37.48 1.96 -5.85
N SER A 166 -38.31 0.99 -6.26
CA SER A 166 -38.30 -0.38 -5.75
C SER A 166 -37.03 -1.14 -6.12
N GLY A 167 -36.31 -0.72 -7.16
CA GLY A 167 -35.17 -1.45 -7.69
C GLY A 167 -35.56 -2.89 -8.02
N VAL A 168 -34.81 -3.86 -7.51
CA VAL A 168 -35.10 -5.31 -7.67
C VAL A 168 -36.24 -5.83 -6.77
N GLY A 169 -36.79 -5.00 -5.88
CA GLY A 169 -38.03 -5.27 -5.14
C GLY A 169 -37.87 -5.98 -3.79
N TYR A 170 -36.66 -5.96 -3.20
CA TYR A 170 -36.39 -6.68 -1.94
C TYR A 170 -37.39 -6.37 -0.83
N THR A 171 -37.64 -5.09 -0.55
CA THR A 171 -38.44 -4.66 0.60
C THR A 171 -39.91 -5.03 0.40
N GLY A 172 -40.54 -4.61 -0.69
CA GLY A 172 -41.95 -4.89 -0.96
C GLY A 172 -42.26 -6.38 -1.16
N ILE A 173 -41.42 -7.13 -1.90
CA ILE A 173 -41.58 -8.59 -2.01
C ILE A 173 -41.43 -9.24 -0.63
N GLY A 174 -40.48 -8.79 0.17
CA GLY A 174 -40.29 -9.24 1.54
C GLY A 174 -41.52 -9.03 2.42
N LEU A 175 -42.16 -7.86 2.36
CA LEU A 175 -43.39 -7.56 3.10
C LEU A 175 -44.53 -8.52 2.71
N LEU A 176 -44.70 -8.81 1.41
CA LEU A 176 -45.69 -9.78 0.94
C LEU A 176 -45.39 -11.20 1.44
N LYS A 177 -44.12 -11.63 1.41
CA LYS A 177 -43.69 -12.96 1.86
C LYS A 177 -43.90 -13.18 3.35
N LEU A 178 -43.72 -12.12 4.13
CA LEU A 178 -43.96 -12.11 5.57
C LEU A 178 -45.45 -11.95 5.92
N GLY A 179 -46.33 -11.75 4.94
CA GLY A 179 -47.77 -11.53 5.15
C GLY A 179 -48.09 -10.22 5.86
N LEU A 180 -47.17 -9.25 5.83
CA LEU A 180 -47.28 -7.95 6.50
C LEU A 180 -48.15 -6.97 5.73
N VAL A 181 -48.44 -7.24 4.46
CA VAL A 181 -49.26 -6.40 3.57
C VAL A 181 -50.10 -7.31 2.66
N GLN A 182 -51.24 -6.80 2.17
CA GLN A 182 -52.12 -7.57 1.26
C GLN A 182 -51.83 -7.31 -0.22
N GLU A 183 -51.56 -6.06 -0.59
CA GLU A 183 -51.24 -5.64 -1.96
C GLU A 183 -50.03 -4.70 -1.98
N MET A 184 -49.08 -4.97 -2.88
CA MET A 184 -47.98 -4.05 -3.18
C MET A 184 -48.14 -3.44 -4.58
N VAL A 185 -47.86 -2.15 -4.68
CA VAL A 185 -47.57 -1.46 -5.93
C VAL A 185 -46.07 -1.15 -5.89
N LEU A 186 -45.28 -1.86 -6.69
CA LEU A 186 -43.84 -1.66 -6.76
C LEU A 186 -43.54 -0.76 -7.96
N SER A 187 -42.93 0.39 -7.73
CA SER A 187 -42.67 1.36 -8.78
C SER A 187 -41.20 1.69 -8.94
N ASP A 188 -40.79 1.87 -10.19
CA ASP A 188 -39.47 2.36 -10.62
C ASP A 188 -39.62 3.07 -11.97
N TYR A 189 -38.54 3.57 -12.57
CA TYR A 189 -38.56 4.23 -13.86
C TYR A 189 -37.87 3.42 -14.96
N HIS A 190 -36.71 2.84 -14.65
CA HIS A 190 -35.84 2.29 -15.70
C HIS A 190 -36.43 0.99 -16.28
N PRO A 191 -36.55 0.83 -17.61
CA PRO A 191 -37.18 -0.34 -18.23
C PRO A 191 -36.58 -1.69 -17.80
N ASP A 192 -35.24 -1.81 -17.79
CA ASP A 192 -34.56 -3.03 -17.31
C ASP A 192 -34.86 -3.36 -15.83
N VAL A 193 -35.02 -2.33 -15.00
CA VAL A 193 -35.34 -2.49 -13.57
C VAL A 193 -36.78 -2.98 -13.44
N LEU A 194 -37.71 -2.37 -14.15
CA LEU A 194 -39.12 -2.78 -14.17
C LEU A 194 -39.30 -4.23 -14.67
N GLU A 195 -38.57 -4.64 -15.70
CA GLU A 195 -38.58 -6.01 -16.20
C GLU A 195 -38.03 -7.00 -15.14
N THR A 196 -36.89 -6.66 -14.54
CA THR A 196 -36.25 -7.49 -13.49
C THR A 196 -37.12 -7.58 -12.24
N LEU A 197 -37.73 -6.47 -11.83
CA LEU A 197 -38.65 -6.38 -10.72
C LEU A 197 -39.89 -7.26 -10.93
N ALA A 198 -40.52 -7.15 -12.11
CA ALA A 198 -41.68 -7.99 -12.45
C ALA A 198 -41.33 -9.49 -12.48
N LEU A 199 -40.13 -9.84 -12.96
CA LEU A 199 -39.61 -11.20 -12.89
C LEU A 199 -39.46 -11.65 -11.43
N ASN A 200 -38.80 -10.85 -10.59
CA ASN A 200 -38.60 -11.15 -9.18
C ASN A 200 -39.92 -11.32 -8.42
N CYS A 201 -40.94 -10.52 -8.73
CA CYS A 201 -42.28 -10.71 -8.15
C CYS A 201 -42.89 -12.07 -8.52
N ARG A 202 -42.82 -12.47 -9.80
CA ARG A 202 -43.35 -13.75 -10.28
C ARG A 202 -42.65 -14.95 -9.63
N GLU A 203 -41.34 -14.88 -9.47
CA GLU A 203 -40.55 -15.97 -8.88
C GLU A 203 -40.79 -16.13 -7.37
N ASN A 204 -41.11 -15.05 -6.66
CA ASN A 204 -41.21 -15.08 -5.20
C ASN A 204 -42.65 -15.15 -4.67
N VAL A 205 -43.61 -14.56 -5.37
CA VAL A 205 -44.98 -14.35 -4.88
C VAL A 205 -45.97 -15.18 -5.71
N SER A 206 -46.54 -16.20 -5.07
CA SER A 206 -47.64 -16.97 -5.67
C SER A 206 -48.98 -16.28 -5.42
N GLU A 207 -49.70 -15.95 -6.50
CA GLU A 207 -51.04 -15.35 -6.45
C GLU A 207 -52.07 -16.21 -5.68
N SER A 208 -51.83 -17.52 -5.59
CA SER A 208 -52.70 -18.48 -4.87
C SER A 208 -52.83 -18.23 -3.36
N LYS A 209 -51.95 -17.41 -2.76
CA LYS A 209 -51.94 -17.10 -1.32
C LYS A 209 -52.69 -15.82 -0.94
N GLY A 210 -53.38 -15.17 -1.90
CA GLY A 210 -54.18 -13.97 -1.65
C GLY A 210 -53.40 -12.66 -1.54
N SER A 211 -52.08 -12.70 -1.70
CA SER A 211 -51.19 -11.55 -1.83
C SER A 211 -51.22 -11.03 -3.28
N LYS A 212 -51.44 -9.73 -3.46
CA LYS A 212 -51.48 -9.09 -4.78
C LYS A 212 -50.24 -8.22 -4.99
N TRP A 213 -49.78 -8.12 -6.23
CA TRP A 213 -48.71 -7.22 -6.58
C TRP A 213 -48.93 -6.64 -7.98
N SER A 214 -48.36 -5.48 -8.22
CA SER A 214 -48.29 -4.81 -9.53
C SER A 214 -46.96 -4.09 -9.65
N VAL A 215 -46.44 -4.00 -10.88
CA VAL A 215 -45.24 -3.22 -11.20
C VAL A 215 -45.67 -2.06 -12.08
N GLU A 216 -45.34 -0.85 -11.65
CA GLU A 216 -45.75 0.39 -12.31
C GLU A 216 -44.54 1.24 -12.68
N SER A 217 -44.57 1.87 -13.85
CA SER A 217 -43.57 2.88 -14.23
C SER A 217 -43.95 4.22 -13.60
N LEU A 218 -43.04 4.80 -12.81
CA LEU A 218 -43.26 6.07 -12.13
C LEU A 218 -42.02 6.96 -12.25
N ASP A 219 -42.14 8.00 -13.07
CA ASP A 219 -41.10 9.02 -13.26
C ASP A 219 -41.36 10.21 -12.32
N TRP A 220 -40.53 10.39 -11.29
CA TRP A 220 -40.65 11.50 -10.33
C TRP A 220 -40.58 12.88 -11.00
N THR A 221 -39.84 13.00 -12.11
CA THR A 221 -39.63 14.27 -12.81
C THR A 221 -40.91 14.77 -13.48
N GLN A 222 -41.80 13.84 -13.87
CA GLN A 222 -43.06 14.11 -14.57
C GLN A 222 -44.31 13.83 -13.72
N PHE A 223 -44.15 13.25 -12.52
CA PHE A 223 -45.27 12.89 -11.64
C PHE A 223 -46.13 14.11 -11.25
N SER A 224 -47.45 13.95 -11.39
CA SER A 224 -48.44 15.02 -11.34
C SER A 224 -49.72 14.63 -10.57
N GLU A 225 -50.62 15.59 -10.35
CA GLU A 225 -51.90 15.35 -9.69
C GLU A 225 -52.81 14.37 -10.46
N SER A 226 -52.74 14.34 -11.79
CA SER A 226 -53.51 13.37 -12.58
C SER A 226 -53.06 11.94 -12.32
N ASP A 227 -51.76 11.74 -12.05
CA ASP A 227 -51.22 10.41 -11.74
C ASP A 227 -51.71 9.96 -10.37
N VAL A 228 -51.75 10.85 -9.37
CA VAL A 228 -52.36 10.57 -8.05
C VAL A 228 -53.83 10.15 -8.19
N GLN A 229 -54.59 10.83 -9.04
CA GLN A 229 -56.01 10.50 -9.27
C GLN A 229 -56.21 9.15 -10.00
N ALA A 230 -55.23 8.74 -10.80
CA ALA A 230 -55.25 7.44 -11.48
C ALA A 230 -54.91 6.27 -10.53
N LEU A 231 -54.17 6.55 -9.45
CA LEU A 231 -53.85 5.54 -8.44
C LEU A 231 -55.07 5.19 -7.58
N LYS A 232 -55.22 3.90 -7.28
CA LYS A 232 -56.15 3.44 -6.25
C LYS A 232 -55.65 3.88 -4.87
N PRO A 233 -56.54 4.03 -3.87
CA PRO A 233 -56.16 4.46 -2.52
C PRO A 233 -54.99 3.65 -1.95
N ILE A 234 -53.94 4.35 -1.50
CA ILE A 234 -52.73 3.78 -0.91
C ILE A 234 -52.72 4.09 0.59
N ASP A 235 -52.51 3.06 1.43
CA ASP A 235 -52.49 3.20 2.89
C ASP A 235 -51.13 3.67 3.42
N VAL A 236 -50.04 3.19 2.79
CA VAL A 236 -48.66 3.45 3.21
C VAL A 236 -47.77 3.59 1.98
N ILE A 237 -46.87 4.57 2.01
CA ILE A 237 -45.76 4.67 1.06
C ILE A 237 -44.46 4.23 1.73
N ILE A 238 -43.62 3.50 1.02
CA ILE A 238 -42.28 3.16 1.45
C ILE A 238 -41.26 3.53 0.38
N ALA A 239 -40.05 3.87 0.79
CA ALA A 239 -38.93 4.09 -0.13
C ALA A 239 -37.61 3.77 0.56
N ALA A 240 -36.70 3.12 -0.15
CA ALA A 240 -35.41 2.73 0.38
C ALA A 240 -34.27 3.19 -0.54
N ASP A 241 -33.32 3.93 0.03
CA ASP A 241 -32.11 4.42 -0.64
C ASP A 241 -32.37 5.29 -1.88
N VAL A 242 -33.49 6.02 -1.90
CA VAL A 242 -33.91 6.90 -3.01
C VAL A 242 -33.32 8.31 -2.96
N VAL A 243 -32.60 8.66 -1.88
CA VAL A 243 -31.95 9.97 -1.70
C VAL A 243 -30.46 9.83 -1.96
N PHE A 244 -30.06 9.92 -3.24
CA PHE A 244 -28.66 9.75 -3.65
C PHE A 244 -28.22 10.75 -4.73
N ASP A 245 -29.13 11.14 -5.64
CA ASP A 245 -28.86 12.12 -6.71
C ASP A 245 -29.51 13.47 -6.36
N PRO A 246 -28.72 14.54 -6.09
CA PRO A 246 -29.26 15.87 -5.78
C PRO A 246 -30.22 16.41 -6.84
N SER A 247 -30.06 16.05 -8.11
CA SER A 247 -30.94 16.52 -9.20
C SER A 247 -32.34 15.93 -9.12
N LEU A 248 -32.49 14.73 -8.55
CA LEU A 248 -33.79 14.06 -8.38
C LEU A 248 -34.50 14.46 -7.08
N VAL A 249 -33.78 15.01 -6.10
CA VAL A 249 -34.31 15.33 -4.77
C VAL A 249 -35.55 16.26 -4.82
N PRO A 250 -35.57 17.38 -5.57
CA PRO A 250 -36.76 18.23 -5.65
C PRO A 250 -37.97 17.50 -6.24
N HIS A 251 -37.74 16.62 -7.22
CA HIS A 251 -38.77 15.82 -7.88
C HIS A 251 -39.35 14.74 -6.96
N LEU A 252 -38.49 14.06 -6.20
CA LEU A 252 -38.89 13.08 -5.18
C LEU A 252 -39.71 13.75 -4.07
N ALA A 253 -39.26 14.90 -3.56
CA ALA A 253 -39.97 15.64 -2.51
C ALA A 253 -41.36 16.08 -3.00
N ARG A 254 -41.47 16.64 -4.21
CA ARG A 254 -42.76 16.98 -4.83
C ARG A 254 -43.67 15.75 -4.98
N THR A 255 -43.12 14.63 -5.42
CA THR A 255 -43.86 13.36 -5.59
C THR A 255 -44.43 12.88 -4.25
N LEU A 256 -43.62 12.87 -3.19
CA LEU A 256 -44.07 12.55 -1.83
C LEU A 256 -45.15 13.54 -1.34
N GLY A 257 -44.95 14.83 -1.56
CA GLY A 257 -45.93 15.88 -1.23
C GLY A 257 -47.28 15.69 -1.91
N LEU A 258 -47.29 15.27 -3.18
CA LEU A 258 -48.52 14.97 -3.91
C LEU A 258 -49.22 13.71 -3.39
N LEU A 259 -48.46 12.62 -3.19
CA LEU A 259 -49.01 11.34 -2.72
C LEU A 259 -49.57 11.41 -1.28
N LEU A 260 -48.88 12.13 -0.39
CA LEU A 260 -49.27 12.27 1.03
C LEU A 260 -50.52 13.14 1.25
N ARG A 261 -51.06 13.79 0.20
CA ARG A 261 -52.39 14.43 0.27
C ARG A 261 -53.52 13.41 0.40
N THR A 262 -53.30 12.22 -0.13
CA THR A 262 -54.30 11.13 -0.17
C THR A 262 -53.86 9.89 0.61
N THR A 263 -52.60 9.84 1.06
CA THR A 263 -52.03 8.73 1.80
C THR A 263 -51.60 9.18 3.21
N PRO A 264 -51.96 8.45 4.28
CA PRO A 264 -51.69 8.86 5.65
C PRO A 264 -50.20 9.00 6.02
N VAL A 265 -49.32 8.17 5.48
CA VAL A 265 -47.93 8.08 5.95
C VAL A 265 -46.96 7.54 4.89
N ALA A 266 -45.72 8.03 4.95
CA ALA A 266 -44.59 7.49 4.19
C ALA A 266 -43.42 7.14 5.13
N TYR A 267 -42.75 6.02 4.86
CA TYR A 267 -41.51 5.62 5.53
C TYR A 267 -40.36 5.62 4.53
N VAL A 268 -39.38 6.49 4.75
CA VAL A 268 -38.21 6.62 3.87
C VAL A 268 -36.96 6.22 4.66
N ALA A 269 -36.26 5.20 4.18
CA ALA A 269 -34.98 4.79 4.74
C ALA A 269 -33.86 5.19 3.78
N CYS A 270 -32.80 5.82 4.29
CA CYS A 270 -31.67 6.26 3.48
C CYS A 270 -30.36 5.93 4.19
N THR A 271 -29.33 5.59 3.42
CA THR A 271 -27.96 5.51 3.93
C THR A 271 -27.28 6.86 3.68
N PRO A 272 -26.94 7.67 4.70
CA PRO A 272 -26.30 8.96 4.49
C PRO A 272 -24.89 8.78 3.91
N ARG A 273 -24.74 9.03 2.60
CA ARG A 273 -23.45 8.97 1.88
C ARG A 273 -22.84 10.36 1.67
N ASN A 274 -23.70 11.35 1.46
CA ASN A 274 -23.34 12.76 1.32
C ASN A 274 -24.34 13.55 2.19
N LEU A 275 -23.82 14.34 3.13
CA LEU A 275 -24.64 15.12 4.06
C LEU A 275 -25.38 16.25 3.35
N ASP A 276 -24.77 16.92 2.37
CA ASP A 276 -25.40 17.99 1.59
C ASP A 276 -26.62 17.48 0.82
N THR A 277 -26.56 16.26 0.26
CA THR A 277 -27.71 15.65 -0.43
C THR A 277 -28.86 15.35 0.53
N LEU A 278 -28.54 14.88 1.74
CA LEU A 278 -29.55 14.62 2.78
C LEU A 278 -30.17 15.92 3.28
N GLU A 279 -29.35 16.95 3.55
CA GLU A 279 -29.82 18.28 3.95
C GLU A 279 -30.70 18.91 2.88
N LEU A 280 -30.32 18.79 1.60
CA LEU A 280 -31.14 19.21 0.48
C LEU A 280 -32.50 18.49 0.50
N PHE A 281 -32.53 17.18 0.70
CA PHE A 281 -33.78 16.43 0.78
C PHE A 281 -34.65 16.88 1.95
N LEU A 282 -34.10 17.02 3.14
CA LEU A 282 -34.83 17.50 4.32
C LEU A 282 -35.39 18.91 4.10
N SER A 283 -34.61 19.80 3.46
CA SER A 283 -35.06 21.16 3.12
C SER A 283 -36.20 21.15 2.09
N GLN A 284 -36.13 20.27 1.09
CA GLN A 284 -37.18 20.14 0.07
C GLN A 284 -38.45 19.52 0.67
N ILE A 285 -38.34 18.53 1.55
CA ILE A 285 -39.50 17.97 2.27
C ILE A 285 -40.16 19.01 3.16
N ALA A 286 -39.38 19.83 3.88
CA ALA A 286 -39.92 20.92 4.68
C ALA A 286 -40.70 21.96 3.84
N SER A 287 -40.33 22.14 2.57
CA SER A 287 -41.06 23.03 1.65
C SER A 287 -42.40 22.49 1.15
N GLN A 288 -42.70 21.20 1.36
CA GLN A 288 -43.95 20.55 0.92
C GLN A 288 -45.07 20.60 1.97
N ASP A 289 -44.92 21.38 3.05
CA ASP A 289 -45.84 21.44 4.19
C ASP A 289 -46.11 20.07 4.86
N LEU A 290 -45.14 19.15 4.78
CA LEU A 290 -45.22 17.83 5.38
C LEU A 290 -44.73 17.83 6.84
N ILE A 291 -45.42 17.08 7.70
CA ILE A 291 -44.96 16.78 9.06
C ILE A 291 -44.04 15.55 8.99
N TRP A 292 -42.78 15.71 9.39
CA TRP A 292 -41.80 14.63 9.38
C TRP A 292 -41.00 14.59 10.68
N SER A 293 -40.43 13.42 10.97
CA SER A 293 -39.49 13.20 12.07
C SER A 293 -38.36 12.30 11.61
N GLU A 294 -37.13 12.67 11.93
CA GLU A 294 -35.95 11.84 11.69
C GLU A 294 -35.65 10.96 12.91
N SER A 295 -35.13 9.77 12.64
CA SER A 295 -34.65 8.86 13.68
C SER A 295 -33.41 8.15 13.16
N GLU A 296 -32.26 8.50 13.73
CA GLU A 296 -31.01 7.81 13.48
C GLU A 296 -31.04 6.44 14.16
N ILE A 297 -30.66 5.39 13.42
CA ILE A 297 -30.64 4.03 13.94
C ILE A 297 -29.25 3.46 13.75
N SER A 298 -28.53 3.31 14.86
CA SER A 298 -27.24 2.62 14.90
C SER A 298 -27.44 1.14 14.58
N ILE A 299 -26.83 0.66 13.49
CA ILE A 299 -26.76 -0.77 13.20
C ILE A 299 -25.65 -1.37 14.09
N PRO A 300 -25.93 -2.36 14.94
CA PRO A 300 -24.88 -3.13 15.57
C PRO A 300 -24.26 -4.04 14.51
N ASN A 301 -23.19 -3.61 13.86
CA ASN A 301 -22.33 -4.51 13.09
C ASN A 301 -20.86 -4.33 13.54
N PRO A 302 -20.09 -5.43 13.74
CA PRO A 302 -18.70 -5.37 14.24
C PRO A 302 -17.66 -4.79 13.27
N ASP A 303 -18.03 -4.57 12.00
CA ASP A 303 -17.05 -4.35 10.91
C ASP A 303 -16.75 -2.89 10.57
N HIS A 304 -17.18 -1.92 11.38
CA HIS A 304 -16.73 -0.54 11.19
C HIS A 304 -15.59 -0.21 12.13
N VAL A 305 -14.38 -0.21 11.56
CA VAL A 305 -13.33 0.72 11.98
C VAL A 305 -13.99 2.08 12.11
N LYS A 306 -14.05 2.63 13.32
CA LYS A 306 -14.42 4.02 13.54
C LYS A 306 -13.37 4.86 12.82
N ILE A 307 -13.69 5.35 11.62
CA ILE A 307 -12.93 6.39 10.96
C ILE A 307 -13.24 7.67 11.74
N TYR A 308 -12.25 8.18 12.46
CA TYR A 308 -12.42 9.39 13.27
C TYR A 308 -12.66 10.59 12.36
N GLU A 309 -13.32 11.64 12.87
CA GLU A 309 -13.54 12.92 12.16
C GLU A 309 -12.22 13.49 11.59
N MET A 310 -11.10 13.19 12.25
CA MET A 310 -9.74 13.57 11.84
C MET A 310 -9.25 12.77 10.63
N ASP A 311 -9.56 11.48 10.53
CA ASP A 311 -9.24 10.66 9.36
C ASP A 311 -10.02 11.16 8.14
N ARG A 312 -11.30 11.54 8.31
CA ARG A 312 -12.10 12.17 7.24
C ARG A 312 -11.48 13.47 6.72
N LYS A 313 -10.85 14.27 7.59
CA LYS A 313 -10.11 15.48 7.20
C LYS A 313 -8.77 15.18 6.54
N ALA A 314 -8.10 14.09 6.91
CA ALA A 314 -6.87 13.68 6.23
C ALA A 314 -7.12 13.26 4.77
N PHE A 315 -8.34 12.81 4.45
CA PHE A 315 -8.78 12.42 3.11
C PHE A 315 -9.79 13.40 2.48
N SER A 316 -9.96 14.61 3.03
CA SER A 316 -10.96 15.57 2.51
C SER A 316 -10.57 16.21 1.18
N ASP A 317 -9.29 16.11 0.80
CA ASP A 317 -8.78 16.62 -0.47
C ASP A 317 -8.10 15.48 -1.25
N CYS A 318 -8.44 15.37 -2.53
CA CYS A 318 -7.69 14.53 -3.45
C CYS A 318 -6.37 15.23 -3.76
N LEU A 319 -5.26 14.70 -3.26
CA LEU A 319 -3.95 15.04 -3.79
C LEU A 319 -3.89 14.54 -5.23
N VAL A 320 -3.95 15.46 -6.19
CA VAL A 320 -3.57 15.15 -7.57
C VAL A 320 -2.08 14.80 -7.52
N GLN A 321 -1.77 13.50 -7.44
CA GLN A 321 -0.42 13.02 -7.69
C GLN A 321 -0.16 13.21 -9.18
N LEU A 322 0.29 14.40 -9.54
CA LEU A 322 0.94 14.59 -10.83
C LEU A 322 2.19 13.70 -10.83
N PRO A 323 2.46 12.97 -11.92
CA PRO A 323 3.66 12.16 -12.02
C PRO A 323 4.89 13.02 -11.72
N LEU A 324 5.82 12.49 -10.91
CA LEU A 324 7.03 13.18 -10.43
C LEU A 324 7.94 13.72 -11.54
N ASN A 325 7.68 13.37 -12.80
CA ASN A 325 8.17 13.99 -14.03
C ASN A 325 7.20 13.61 -15.18
N PRO A 326 6.24 14.46 -15.57
CA PRO A 326 5.50 14.22 -16.81
C PRO A 326 6.46 14.42 -17.99
N ASP A 327 6.56 13.43 -18.86
CA ASP A 327 7.21 13.56 -20.16
C ASP A 327 6.17 14.14 -21.14
N ASP A 328 6.43 15.35 -21.63
CA ASP A 328 5.51 16.14 -22.46
C ASP A 328 5.10 15.45 -23.78
N ASN A 329 5.76 14.34 -24.15
CA ASN A 329 5.38 13.53 -25.32
C ASN A 329 4.22 12.57 -25.06
N TYR A 330 3.77 12.40 -23.81
CA TYR A 330 2.72 11.45 -23.43
C TYR A 330 1.46 12.16 -22.91
N CYS A 331 0.30 11.66 -23.32
CA CYS A 331 -0.97 12.10 -22.76
C CYS A 331 -1.21 11.42 -21.41
N TYR A 332 -1.03 12.16 -20.31
CA TYR A 332 -1.40 11.72 -18.97
C TYR A 332 -2.86 12.06 -18.67
N THR A 333 -3.66 11.09 -18.24
CA THR A 333 -4.94 11.36 -17.59
C THR A 333 -4.68 11.82 -16.17
N THR A 334 -4.94 13.09 -15.89
CA THR A 334 -4.74 13.72 -14.56
C THR A 334 -5.80 13.33 -13.54
N GLU A 335 -6.90 12.77 -14.01
CA GLU A 335 -8.06 12.36 -13.22
C GLU A 335 -8.19 10.83 -13.36
N ILE A 336 -7.55 10.10 -12.45
CA ILE A 336 -7.50 8.64 -12.43
C ILE A 336 -7.80 8.16 -11.02
N PHE A 337 -8.58 7.09 -10.91
CA PHE A 337 -8.88 6.46 -9.62
C PHE A 337 -8.71 4.94 -9.72
N TYR A 338 -8.44 4.30 -8.59
CA TYR A 338 -8.16 2.87 -8.51
C TYR A 338 -9.27 2.15 -7.76
N VAL A 339 -9.74 1.03 -8.30
CA VAL A 339 -10.64 0.10 -7.60
C VAL A 339 -10.02 -1.29 -7.70
N ASN A 340 -9.70 -1.90 -6.56
CA ASN A 340 -9.03 -3.22 -6.49
C ASN A 340 -7.76 -3.30 -7.37
N GLY A 341 -6.95 -2.23 -7.41
CA GLY A 341 -5.74 -2.18 -8.22
C GLY A 341 -5.96 -1.94 -9.72
N THR A 342 -7.21 -1.84 -10.18
CA THR A 342 -7.55 -1.54 -11.58
C THR A 342 -7.70 -0.03 -11.76
N GLN A 343 -7.06 0.52 -12.79
CA GLN A 343 -7.05 1.95 -13.10
C GLN A 343 -8.26 2.35 -13.95
N PHE A 344 -8.99 3.38 -13.54
CA PHE A 344 -10.11 3.95 -14.29
C PHE A 344 -9.81 5.42 -14.63
N ALA A 345 -10.03 5.80 -15.89
CA ALA A 345 -9.95 7.18 -16.31
C ALA A 345 -11.28 7.90 -16.00
N LEU A 346 -11.18 9.11 -15.46
CA LEU A 346 -12.33 9.98 -15.27
C LEU A 346 -12.70 10.65 -16.61
N GLY A 347 -13.94 10.44 -17.07
CA GLY A 347 -14.56 11.22 -18.13
C GLY A 347 -15.82 11.92 -17.61
N VAL A 348 -16.09 13.14 -18.07
CA VAL A 348 -17.34 13.83 -17.79
C VAL A 348 -18.22 13.71 -19.03
N SER A 349 -19.36 13.05 -18.88
CA SER A 349 -20.42 13.07 -19.91
C SER A 349 -20.88 14.52 -20.17
N PRO A 350 -21.32 14.87 -21.39
CA PRO A 350 -21.93 16.18 -21.66
C PRO A 350 -23.06 16.58 -20.69
N ASN A 351 -23.64 15.60 -19.99
CA ASN A 351 -24.72 15.78 -19.02
C ASN A 351 -24.23 15.91 -17.56
N GLY A 352 -22.93 16.09 -17.32
CA GLY A 352 -22.36 16.26 -15.97
C GLY A 352 -22.27 14.97 -15.15
N VAL A 353 -22.47 13.80 -15.77
CA VAL A 353 -22.39 12.51 -15.08
C VAL A 353 -20.96 11.99 -15.04
N PHE A 354 -20.63 11.51 -13.83
CA PHE A 354 -19.51 10.69 -13.41
C PHE A 354 -19.13 9.51 -14.34
N CYS A 355 -18.32 9.57 -15.41
CA CYS A 355 -18.00 8.37 -16.23
C CYS A 355 -16.63 7.78 -15.89
N ALA A 356 -16.64 6.61 -15.24
CA ALA A 356 -15.48 5.75 -15.12
C ALA A 356 -15.28 4.96 -16.41
N LEU A 357 -14.30 5.37 -17.22
CA LEU A 357 -13.97 4.68 -18.46
C LEU A 357 -12.95 3.58 -18.16
N SER A 358 -13.35 2.32 -18.32
CA SER A 358 -12.40 1.20 -18.41
C SER A 358 -11.86 1.20 -19.84
N THR A 359 -10.66 1.70 -20.04
CA THR A 359 -9.98 1.55 -21.31
C THR A 359 -9.45 0.11 -21.40
N GLU A 360 -9.77 -0.63 -22.46
CA GLU A 360 -9.17 -1.94 -22.81
C GLU A 360 -7.66 -1.85 -23.13
N LEU A 361 -6.98 -0.77 -22.70
CA LEU A 361 -5.56 -0.46 -22.88
C LEU A 361 -4.72 -0.92 -21.67
N GLU A 362 -5.11 -2.00 -20.99
CA GLU A 362 -4.49 -2.48 -19.75
C GLU A 362 -2.96 -2.65 -19.87
N ASP A 363 -2.46 -3.11 -21.03
CA ASP A 363 -1.02 -3.36 -21.25
C ASP A 363 -0.20 -2.09 -21.57
N GLY A 364 -0.84 -0.97 -21.93
CA GLY A 364 -0.17 0.26 -22.39
C GLY A 364 0.05 1.33 -21.31
N LEU A 365 -0.57 1.19 -20.13
CA LEU A 365 -0.52 2.17 -19.03
C LEU A 365 0.08 1.62 -17.74
N GLN A 366 0.56 0.37 -17.75
CA GLN A 366 1.13 -0.31 -16.59
C GLN A 366 2.55 -0.78 -16.89
N PHE A 367 3.42 -0.68 -15.89
CA PHE A 367 4.72 -1.34 -15.94
C PHE A 367 4.50 -2.85 -15.97
N LYS A 368 5.08 -3.52 -16.97
CA LYS A 368 4.93 -4.96 -17.12
C LYS A 368 5.59 -5.69 -15.95
N GLU A 369 4.81 -6.50 -15.25
CA GLU A 369 5.34 -7.27 -14.12
C GLU A 369 6.38 -8.29 -14.61
N ARG A 370 7.52 -8.34 -13.90
CA ARG A 370 8.59 -9.30 -14.17
C ARG A 370 8.63 -10.37 -13.09
N GLU A 371 8.88 -11.59 -13.53
CA GLU A 371 9.08 -12.75 -12.64
C GLU A 371 10.35 -12.59 -11.81
N ILE A 372 10.34 -13.23 -10.63
CA ILE A 372 11.49 -13.28 -9.72
C ILE A 372 12.64 -14.05 -10.39
N LEU A 373 13.84 -13.52 -10.27
CA LEU A 373 15.06 -14.06 -10.85
C LEU A 373 15.76 -14.95 -9.83
N ASP A 374 15.57 -16.26 -9.96
CA ASP A 374 16.20 -17.31 -9.14
C ASP A 374 17.44 -17.95 -9.81
N ASN A 375 17.60 -17.74 -11.13
CA ASN A 375 18.66 -18.33 -11.93
C ASN A 375 19.72 -17.30 -12.33
N VAL A 376 21.00 -17.57 -12.02
CA VAL A 376 22.12 -16.66 -12.31
C VAL A 376 22.28 -16.34 -13.81
N THR A 377 21.92 -17.27 -14.70
CA THR A 377 22.05 -17.10 -16.15
C THR A 377 21.01 -16.10 -16.66
N LEU A 378 19.78 -16.21 -16.17
CA LEU A 378 18.69 -15.28 -16.47
C LEU A 378 18.96 -13.91 -15.84
N PHE A 379 19.43 -13.90 -14.59
CA PHE A 379 19.86 -12.70 -13.87
C PHE A 379 20.89 -11.90 -14.67
N ASN A 380 21.99 -12.55 -15.09
CA ASN A 380 23.04 -11.89 -15.88
C ASN A 380 22.55 -11.40 -17.24
N LYS A 381 21.68 -12.17 -17.93
CA LYS A 381 21.12 -11.79 -19.22
C LYS A 381 20.24 -10.54 -19.13
N ILE A 382 19.43 -10.42 -18.08
CA ILE A 382 18.56 -9.25 -17.87
C ILE A 382 19.38 -8.05 -17.41
N LYS A 383 20.28 -8.24 -16.45
CA LYS A 383 21.17 -7.20 -15.92
C LYS A 383 22.01 -6.55 -17.02
N THR A 384 22.73 -7.33 -17.83
CA THR A 384 23.64 -6.83 -18.87
C THR A 384 22.97 -5.98 -19.95
N ARG A 385 21.65 -6.17 -20.18
CA ARG A 385 20.88 -5.36 -21.13
C ARG A 385 20.50 -3.97 -20.60
N HIS A 386 20.52 -3.79 -19.28
CA HIS A 386 20.06 -2.58 -18.60
C HIS A 386 21.16 -1.97 -17.70
N GLU A 387 22.41 -2.42 -17.83
CA GLU A 387 23.55 -1.83 -17.12
C GLU A 387 23.80 -0.41 -17.65
N GLN A 388 23.22 0.57 -16.98
CA GLN A 388 23.59 1.97 -17.08
C GLN A 388 24.15 2.42 -15.73
N PHE A 389 25.38 2.93 -15.74
CA PHE A 389 25.98 3.54 -14.54
C PHE A 389 25.36 4.92 -14.34
N LEU A 390 24.27 5.00 -13.58
CA LEU A 390 23.61 6.26 -13.25
C LEU A 390 24.15 6.79 -11.92
N TRP A 391 24.96 7.86 -12.00
CA TRP A 391 25.12 8.75 -10.86
C TRP A 391 23.85 9.58 -10.74
N PRO A 392 23.19 9.67 -9.58
CA PRO A 392 22.10 10.62 -9.41
C PRO A 392 22.67 12.03 -9.65
N LYS A 393 22.08 12.75 -10.60
CA LYS A 393 22.31 14.20 -10.69
C LYS A 393 21.65 14.83 -9.47
N LEU A 394 22.45 15.43 -8.59
CA LEU A 394 21.91 16.35 -7.60
C LEU A 394 21.42 17.59 -8.33
N ASP A 395 20.10 17.79 -8.33
CA ASP A 395 19.52 19.09 -8.66
C ASP A 395 19.93 20.09 -7.58
N THR A 396 20.86 20.96 -7.96
CA THR A 396 21.35 22.05 -7.12
C THR A 396 20.74 23.33 -7.67
N ASN A 397 19.48 23.58 -7.32
CA ASN A 397 18.89 24.91 -7.16
C ASN A 397 17.40 24.78 -6.82
N VAL A 398 17.10 24.47 -5.56
CA VAL A 398 15.79 24.81 -5.00
C VAL A 398 15.98 26.13 -4.26
N ASN A 399 15.46 27.21 -4.83
CA ASN A 399 15.23 28.43 -4.07
C ASN A 399 14.25 28.08 -2.95
N VAL A 400 14.77 27.93 -1.73
CA VAL A 400 13.96 27.53 -0.58
C VAL A 400 13.13 28.72 -0.14
N ARG A 401 11.92 28.83 -0.69
CA ARG A 401 10.84 29.57 -0.05
C ARG A 401 10.10 28.61 0.87
N VAL A 402 9.73 29.07 2.06
CA VAL A 402 8.80 28.35 2.91
C VAL A 402 7.48 28.27 2.14
N ASP A 403 7.10 27.07 1.69
CA ASP A 403 5.80 26.82 1.06
C ASP A 403 4.72 27.04 2.15
N PRO A 404 3.67 27.86 1.91
CA PRO A 404 2.62 28.11 2.89
C PRO A 404 1.73 26.91 3.23
N SER A 405 2.05 25.69 2.79
CA SER A 405 1.33 24.47 3.18
C SER A 405 1.76 23.92 4.55
N HIS A 406 0.92 23.05 5.13
CA HIS A 406 1.27 22.24 6.31
C HIS A 406 2.51 21.37 6.02
N TYR A 407 3.26 20.98 7.06
CA TYR A 407 4.42 20.08 6.88
C TYR A 407 4.01 18.80 6.17
N LYS A 408 4.68 18.48 5.06
CA LYS A 408 4.57 17.19 4.37
C LYS A 408 5.71 16.28 4.77
N VAL A 409 5.50 14.97 4.65
CA VAL A 409 6.55 13.96 4.91
C VAL A 409 7.77 14.24 4.02
N GLY A 410 8.96 14.30 4.62
CA GLY A 410 10.21 14.59 3.91
C GLY A 410 10.54 16.08 3.78
N GLU A 411 9.68 17.00 4.23
CA GLU A 411 10.00 18.42 4.27
C GLU A 411 10.93 18.76 5.44
N VAL A 412 11.81 19.75 5.25
CA VAL A 412 12.75 20.18 6.30
C VAL A 412 12.01 20.84 7.46
N ILE A 413 12.37 20.49 8.69
CA ILE A 413 11.85 21.16 9.89
C ILE A 413 12.51 22.54 10.01
N TRP A 414 11.69 23.57 10.17
CA TRP A 414 12.13 24.95 10.30
C TRP A 414 12.38 25.31 11.76
N ILE A 415 13.41 26.11 12.00
CA ILE A 415 13.75 26.69 13.31
C ILE A 415 13.80 28.20 13.21
N GLU A 416 13.58 28.88 14.31
CA GLU A 416 13.58 30.33 14.40
C GLU A 416 14.49 30.78 15.53
N GLN A 417 15.34 31.77 15.23
CA GLN A 417 16.23 32.41 16.20
C GLN A 417 16.23 33.93 15.96
N ASN A 418 15.70 34.69 16.92
CA ASN A 418 15.72 36.17 16.94
C ASN A 418 15.17 36.85 15.66
N GLY A 419 14.12 36.28 15.06
CA GLY A 419 13.44 36.71 13.85
C GLY A 419 13.98 36.08 12.56
N ILE A 420 15.01 35.24 12.64
CA ILE A 420 15.64 34.59 11.48
C ILE A 420 15.22 33.12 11.42
N VAL A 421 14.71 32.71 10.26
CA VAL A 421 14.32 31.31 9.99
C VAL A 421 15.51 30.53 9.44
N GLY A 422 15.80 29.38 10.04
CA GLY A 422 16.81 28.41 9.62
C GLY A 422 16.23 27.00 9.54
N LYS A 423 17.06 26.03 9.15
CA LYS A 423 16.66 24.61 9.07
C LYS A 423 17.22 23.86 10.27
N LEU A 424 16.43 22.97 10.87
CA LEU A 424 16.95 22.03 11.86
C LEU A 424 17.89 21.06 11.14
N THR A 425 19.14 20.96 11.59
CA THR A 425 20.15 20.10 10.96
C THR A 425 20.98 19.37 12.00
N PHE A 426 21.36 18.14 11.68
CA PHE A 426 22.39 17.39 12.40
C PHE A 426 23.75 17.47 11.69
N PRO A 427 24.87 17.46 12.43
CA PRO A 427 26.18 17.23 11.83
C PRO A 427 26.23 15.86 11.15
N ASP A 428 26.80 15.79 9.96
CA ASP A 428 26.88 14.59 9.13
C ASP A 428 28.28 14.45 8.50
N SER A 429 28.57 13.28 7.95
CA SER A 429 29.84 12.94 7.34
C SER A 429 29.65 12.53 5.87
N LEU A 430 29.87 13.46 4.94
CA LEU A 430 29.63 13.22 3.50
C LEU A 430 30.75 12.43 2.83
N ASN A 431 32.02 12.77 3.11
CA ASN A 431 33.19 12.26 2.38
C ASN A 431 34.32 11.76 3.29
N SER A 432 34.10 11.75 4.60
CA SER A 432 35.10 11.41 5.63
C SER A 432 34.40 10.85 6.87
N ARG A 433 35.13 10.55 7.94
CA ARG A 433 34.54 10.25 9.26
C ARG A 433 34.20 11.51 10.05
N ASP A 434 34.64 12.67 9.56
CA ASP A 434 34.49 13.92 10.27
C ASP A 434 33.07 14.46 10.10
N CYS A 435 32.51 15.02 11.17
CA CYS A 435 31.27 15.80 11.15
C CYS A 435 31.48 17.12 10.37
N ASN A 436 31.70 17.03 9.06
CA ASN A 436 32.08 18.13 8.17
C ASN A 436 30.94 18.63 7.28
N ALA A 437 29.78 17.98 7.36
CA ALA A 437 28.56 18.33 6.66
C ALA A 437 27.41 18.55 7.65
N PHE A 438 26.28 19.01 7.11
CA PHE A 438 25.03 19.10 7.87
C PHE A 438 23.93 18.42 7.06
N ARG A 439 23.13 17.59 7.72
CA ARG A 439 21.94 16.96 7.16
C ARG A 439 20.69 17.58 7.79
N PRO A 440 19.71 18.04 7.00
CA PRO A 440 18.45 18.53 7.56
C PRO A 440 17.68 17.40 8.24
N VAL A 441 16.99 17.74 9.33
CA VAL A 441 15.99 16.86 9.94
C VAL A 441 14.68 17.07 9.19
N GLU A 442 14.15 16.00 8.61
CA GLU A 442 12.96 16.01 7.76
C GLU A 442 11.74 15.50 8.53
N PHE A 443 10.60 16.16 8.35
CA PHE A 443 9.36 15.85 9.05
C PHE A 443 8.91 14.41 8.73
N MET A 444 8.56 13.66 9.78
CA MET A 444 8.16 12.24 9.73
C MET A 444 9.20 11.32 9.07
N THR A 445 10.47 11.70 9.13
CA THR A 445 11.58 10.89 8.61
C THR A 445 12.60 10.64 9.71
N ASP A 446 12.51 9.47 10.33
CA ASP A 446 13.46 9.07 11.37
C ASP A 446 14.89 9.14 10.84
N THR A 447 15.76 9.73 11.65
CA THR A 447 17.15 10.02 11.29
C THR A 447 18.06 9.45 12.36
N ASP A 448 19.09 8.68 11.98
CA ASP A 448 20.17 8.21 12.86
C ASP A 448 21.51 8.46 12.15
N ILE A 449 22.35 9.31 12.75
CA ILE A 449 23.64 9.74 12.20
C ILE A 449 24.70 9.58 13.28
N SER A 450 25.83 8.97 12.91
CA SER A 450 27.04 8.95 13.72
C SER A 450 28.20 9.53 12.94
N CYS A 451 28.93 10.48 13.53
CA CYS A 451 30.14 11.03 12.96
C CYS A 451 31.15 11.35 14.06
N THR A 452 32.42 11.52 13.68
CA THR A 452 33.50 11.85 14.63
C THR A 452 33.91 13.31 14.47
N TYR A 453 34.23 13.96 15.58
CA TYR A 453 34.81 15.30 15.54
C TYR A 453 36.35 15.20 15.65
N PHE A 454 37.06 15.45 14.54
CA PHE A 454 38.52 15.39 14.45
C PHE A 454 39.15 16.78 14.59
N SER A 455 39.39 17.25 15.82
CA SER A 455 40.32 18.39 16.05
C SER A 455 40.60 18.71 17.53
N LEU A 456 40.69 17.73 18.44
CA LEU A 456 41.09 18.02 19.83
C LEU A 456 42.61 17.91 19.96
N THR A 457 43.29 19.00 19.61
CA THR A 457 44.70 19.22 19.97
C THR A 457 44.79 19.68 21.42
N PRO A 458 45.96 19.58 22.09
CA PRO A 458 46.12 20.09 23.45
C PRO A 458 45.79 21.57 23.63
N ASP A 459 45.77 22.35 22.54
CA ASP A 459 45.46 23.78 22.51
C ASP A 459 44.00 24.09 22.11
N THR A 460 43.17 23.07 21.83
CA THR A 460 41.78 23.27 21.39
C THR A 460 40.88 23.64 22.58
N ASP A 461 40.28 24.83 22.52
CA ASP A 461 39.31 25.29 23.52
C ASP A 461 37.89 24.79 23.17
N CYS A 462 37.46 23.69 23.82
CA CYS A 462 36.13 23.11 23.63
C CYS A 462 34.97 24.05 24.01
N SER A 463 35.21 25.12 24.78
CA SER A 463 34.16 26.09 25.12
C SER A 463 33.75 26.96 23.92
N GLN A 464 34.62 27.08 22.91
CA GLN A 464 34.37 27.87 21.71
C GLN A 464 33.77 27.06 20.55
N GLU A 465 33.59 25.75 20.72
CA GLU A 465 33.11 24.84 19.67
C GLU A 465 31.60 24.58 19.76
N PRO A 466 30.76 25.19 18.90
CA PRO A 466 29.31 25.09 19.03
C PRO A 466 28.78 23.67 18.83
N ARG A 467 29.49 22.84 18.06
CA ARG A 467 29.12 21.44 17.76
C ARG A 467 29.24 20.52 18.97
N LEU A 468 30.02 20.92 19.97
CA LEU A 468 30.22 20.19 21.22
C LEU A 468 29.29 20.68 22.33
N ASN A 469 28.59 21.80 22.11
CA ASN A 469 27.71 22.44 23.09
C ASN A 469 26.25 22.03 22.86
N LEU A 470 25.62 21.40 23.88
CA LEU A 470 24.22 20.98 23.85
C LEU A 470 23.24 22.15 23.66
N GLN A 471 23.57 23.34 24.15
CA GLN A 471 22.70 24.52 24.00
C GLN A 471 22.50 24.91 22.53
N THR A 472 23.52 24.70 21.69
CA THR A 472 23.47 24.97 20.24
C THR A 472 22.35 24.19 19.54
N PHE A 473 22.01 23.00 20.06
CA PHE A 473 20.98 22.13 19.49
C PHE A 473 19.64 22.18 20.25
N THR A 474 19.52 23.01 21.30
CA THR A 474 18.30 23.00 22.13
C THR A 474 17.77 24.42 22.33
N ARG A 475 18.36 25.18 23.24
CA ARG A 475 17.85 26.51 23.63
C ARG A 475 18.30 27.66 22.73
N ALA A 476 19.19 27.41 21.77
CA ALA A 476 19.64 28.44 20.83
C ALA A 476 18.55 28.90 19.85
N PHE A 477 17.51 28.10 19.62
CA PHE A 477 16.43 28.36 18.68
C PHE A 477 15.10 27.76 19.16
N LYS A 478 13.99 28.14 18.54
CA LYS A 478 12.68 27.50 18.70
C LYS A 478 12.31 26.73 17.43
N VAL A 479 11.56 25.64 17.55
CA VAL A 479 11.10 24.85 16.40
C VAL A 479 9.78 25.41 15.88
N VAL A 480 9.64 25.57 14.57
CA VAL A 480 8.38 26.01 13.95
C VAL A 480 7.38 24.86 14.00
N LYS A 481 6.26 25.07 14.71
CA LYS A 481 5.14 24.14 14.85
C LYS A 481 4.54 23.78 13.49
N ASN A 482 4.22 24.80 12.70
CA ASN A 482 3.59 24.66 11.39
C ASN A 482 3.96 25.87 10.50
N PRO A 483 4.47 25.65 9.28
CA PRO A 483 4.87 26.72 8.36
C PRO A 483 3.73 27.71 8.01
N ASN A 484 2.51 27.20 7.80
CA ASN A 484 1.33 28.01 7.49
C ASN A 484 0.93 28.92 8.68
N LEU A 485 0.94 28.37 9.90
CA LEU A 485 0.65 29.14 11.11
C LEU A 485 1.73 30.22 11.37
N TYR A 486 2.99 29.90 11.08
CA TYR A 486 4.10 30.84 11.26
C TYR A 486 4.06 32.01 10.27
N LEU A 487 3.72 31.75 8.99
CA LEU A 487 3.65 32.79 7.95
C LEU A 487 2.46 33.74 8.12
N ASN A 488 1.36 33.28 8.71
CA ASN A 488 0.12 34.07 8.88
C ASN A 488 0.04 34.84 10.20
N ASP A 489 0.90 34.57 11.18
CA ASP A 489 0.81 35.18 12.52
C ASP A 489 1.79 36.34 12.72
N THR A 490 1.27 37.57 12.60
CA THR A 490 2.01 38.81 12.91
C THR A 490 2.15 39.11 14.42
N ALA A 491 1.69 38.24 15.32
CA ALA A 491 1.69 38.53 16.76
C ALA A 491 2.14 37.35 17.65
N LYS A 492 3.43 37.34 17.99
CA LYS A 492 4.03 36.70 19.18
C LYS A 492 3.61 35.23 19.47
N GLY A 493 4.31 34.29 18.84
CA GLY A 493 4.72 33.04 19.49
C GLY A 493 3.75 31.84 19.50
N ARG A 494 2.63 31.87 18.76
CA ARG A 494 1.74 30.69 18.66
C ARG A 494 2.19 29.60 17.68
N GLY A 495 3.18 29.88 16.84
CA GLY A 495 3.73 28.95 15.85
C GLY A 495 5.10 28.36 16.19
N LEU A 496 5.60 28.53 17.43
CA LEU A 496 6.94 28.11 17.84
C LEU A 496 6.88 27.20 19.08
N ILE A 497 7.74 26.20 19.13
CA ILE A 497 7.82 25.18 20.18
C ILE A 497 9.22 25.19 20.77
N ASP A 498 9.28 25.18 22.11
CA ASP A 498 10.51 25.03 22.87
C ASP A 498 10.88 23.54 23.00
N ILE A 499 12.18 23.24 23.01
CA ILE A 499 12.70 21.88 23.14
C ILE A 499 12.84 21.53 24.62
N GLU A 500 12.10 20.53 25.09
CA GLU A 500 12.27 19.97 26.44
C GLU A 500 13.58 19.17 26.51
N VAL A 501 14.44 19.42 27.50
CA VAL A 501 15.77 18.77 27.58
C VAL A 501 15.84 17.77 28.73
N GLN A 502 16.31 16.56 28.45
CA GLN A 502 16.61 15.52 29.43
C GLN A 502 18.08 15.09 29.32
N LEU A 503 18.81 15.09 30.44
CA LEU A 503 20.18 14.58 30.52
C LEU A 503 20.15 13.12 30.96
N CYS A 504 20.71 12.25 30.13
CA CYS A 504 20.82 10.82 30.38
C CYS A 504 22.25 10.47 30.77
N ARG A 505 22.43 9.62 31.80
CA ARG A 505 23.74 9.08 32.17
C ARG A 505 23.79 7.60 31.86
N SER A 506 24.78 7.17 31.08
CA SER A 506 24.95 5.77 30.69
C SER A 506 25.94 5.07 31.63
N ASP A 507 25.44 4.41 32.68
CA ASP A 507 26.25 3.62 33.64
C ASP A 507 26.57 2.20 33.11
N GLY A 508 27.09 2.07 31.88
CA GLY A 508 27.62 0.79 31.35
C GLY A 508 26.66 -0.43 31.29
N HIS A 509 25.45 -0.32 31.81
CA HIS A 509 24.38 -1.30 31.84
C HIS A 509 23.11 -0.66 31.24
N LYS A 510 22.33 -1.46 30.49
CA LYS A 510 21.26 -1.07 29.54
C LYS A 510 20.11 -0.17 30.05
N THR A 511 20.14 0.34 31.28
CA THR A 511 19.14 1.28 31.81
C THR A 511 19.75 2.67 31.93
N SER A 512 19.57 3.50 30.89
CA SER A 512 19.87 4.93 30.95
C SER A 512 18.85 5.63 31.83
N THR A 513 19.29 6.22 32.94
CA THR A 513 18.41 7.03 33.79
C THR A 513 18.52 8.47 33.31
N CYS A 514 17.41 9.07 32.90
CA CYS A 514 17.37 10.44 32.38
C CYS A 514 16.71 11.38 33.39
N MET A 515 17.28 12.57 33.57
CA MET A 515 16.75 13.63 34.43
C MET A 515 16.34 14.83 33.57
N GLN A 516 15.11 15.31 33.76
CA GLN A 516 14.61 16.49 33.05
C GLN A 516 15.21 17.78 33.63
N ILE A 517 15.71 18.65 32.75
CA ILE A 517 16.14 20.00 33.09
C ILE A 517 14.94 20.94 32.97
N GLN A 518 14.63 21.70 34.01
CA GLN A 518 13.58 22.72 33.95
C GLN A 518 14.03 23.90 33.05
N ASP A 519 13.10 24.59 32.39
CA ASP A 519 13.41 25.63 31.39
C ASP A 519 14.31 26.76 31.91
N GLN A 520 14.30 27.03 33.21
CA GLN A 520 15.09 28.09 33.85
C GLN A 520 16.46 27.63 34.34
N ASP A 521 16.71 26.31 34.43
CA ASP A 521 17.97 25.77 34.93
C ASP A 521 19.05 25.79 33.86
N PRO A 522 20.30 26.19 34.16
CA PRO A 522 21.37 26.24 33.17
C PRO A 522 21.77 24.84 32.68
N ILE A 523 21.85 24.68 31.35
CA ILE A 523 22.38 23.45 30.73
C ILE A 523 23.91 23.46 30.88
N PRO A 524 24.55 22.36 31.34
CA PRO A 524 26.00 22.28 31.44
C PRO A 524 26.69 22.61 30.11
N GLU A 525 27.61 23.56 30.14
CA GLU A 525 28.38 23.99 28.96
C GLU A 525 29.76 23.31 28.91
N PRO A 526 30.30 23.11 27.69
CA PRO A 526 31.64 22.57 27.52
C PRO A 526 32.70 23.51 28.09
N THR A 527 33.65 22.96 28.84
CA THR A 527 34.77 23.75 29.41
C THR A 527 35.96 23.77 28.46
N SER A 528 36.94 24.67 28.69
CA SER A 528 38.21 24.66 27.94
C SER A 528 39.05 23.40 28.16
N GLN A 529 38.70 22.57 29.15
CA GLN A 529 39.28 21.25 29.40
C GLN A 529 38.43 20.12 28.79
N CYS A 530 37.47 20.43 27.91
CA CYS A 530 36.61 19.46 27.22
C CYS A 530 35.80 18.55 28.15
N ARG A 531 35.37 19.08 29.30
CA ARG A 531 34.32 18.49 30.15
C ARG A 531 32.94 18.92 29.69
N ASN A 532 31.91 18.12 29.96
CA ASN A 532 30.52 18.32 29.52
C ASN A 532 30.34 18.41 27.99
N VAL A 533 31.13 17.65 27.24
CA VAL A 533 31.05 17.65 25.77
C VAL A 533 29.87 16.77 25.33
N LEU A 534 29.08 17.26 24.36
CA LEU A 534 27.96 16.51 23.80
C LEU A 534 28.43 15.24 23.08
N LYS A 535 28.02 14.08 23.59
CA LYS A 535 28.33 12.75 23.03
C LYS A 535 27.17 12.18 22.23
N SER A 536 25.93 12.32 22.69
CA SER A 536 24.77 11.94 21.90
C SER A 536 23.58 12.85 22.15
N LEU A 537 22.73 12.97 21.13
CA LEU A 537 21.48 13.73 21.16
C LEU A 537 20.40 12.96 20.42
N HIS A 538 19.27 12.72 21.07
CA HIS A 538 18.10 12.05 20.52
C HIS A 538 16.87 12.95 20.67
N TYR A 539 16.25 13.36 19.58
CA TYR A 539 14.95 14.03 19.59
C TYR A 539 13.80 13.03 19.46
N GLU A 540 12.83 13.11 20.36
CA GLU A 540 11.51 12.51 20.17
C GLU A 540 10.52 13.63 19.80
N ILE A 541 9.96 13.55 18.61
CA ILE A 541 9.08 14.58 18.03
C ILE A 541 7.66 14.01 17.92
N ILE A 542 6.75 14.54 18.73
CA ILE A 542 5.33 14.18 18.71
C ILE A 542 4.60 15.14 17.77
N HIS A 543 3.83 14.61 16.84
CA HIS A 543 3.06 15.39 15.87
C HIS A 543 1.64 14.83 15.70
N ASN A 544 0.75 15.65 15.14
CA ASN A 544 -0.60 15.23 14.80
C ASN A 544 -0.88 15.27 13.28
N GLY A 545 0.14 15.55 12.46
CA GLY A 545 0.07 15.56 10.99
C GLY A 545 -0.68 16.73 10.37
N VAL A 546 -1.54 17.43 11.13
CA VAL A 546 -2.40 18.52 10.65
C VAL A 546 -1.97 19.87 11.25
N ASP A 547 -1.96 20.02 12.57
CA ASP A 547 -1.44 21.21 13.26
C ASP A 547 0.09 21.23 13.33
N GLY A 548 0.74 20.19 12.80
CA GLY A 548 2.19 20.05 12.71
C GLY A 548 2.80 19.39 13.94
N ILE A 549 3.96 19.89 14.36
CA ILE A 549 4.66 19.37 15.55
C ILE A 549 3.90 19.83 16.80
N GLU A 550 3.68 18.95 17.77
CA GLU A 550 3.03 19.29 19.05
C GLU A 550 4.05 19.42 20.18
N LYS A 551 5.06 18.53 20.20
CA LYS A 551 6.07 18.48 21.25
C LYS A 551 7.38 17.91 20.71
N ILE A 552 8.50 18.42 21.21
CA ILE A 552 9.84 17.89 20.94
C ILE A 552 10.62 17.75 22.26
N THR A 553 11.17 16.55 22.49
CA THR A 553 11.96 16.22 23.68
C THR A 553 13.36 15.79 23.26
N ALA A 554 14.40 16.42 23.79
CA ALA A 554 15.80 16.14 23.52
C ALA A 554 16.45 15.36 24.67
N PHE A 555 16.84 14.12 24.41
CA PHE A 555 17.60 13.27 25.32
C PHE A 555 19.09 13.37 24.97
N ALA A 556 19.91 13.86 25.88
CA ALA A 556 21.33 14.11 25.63
C ALA A 556 22.25 13.39 26.64
N ASP A 557 23.37 12.86 26.15
CA ASP A 557 24.46 12.29 26.96
C ASP A 557 25.70 13.19 26.82
N LEU A 558 26.31 13.53 27.96
CA LEU A 558 27.49 14.40 28.05
C LEU A 558 28.68 13.58 28.58
N THR A 559 29.88 13.85 28.05
CA THR A 559 31.10 13.15 28.47
C THR A 559 32.21 14.10 28.90
N ASP A 560 33.02 13.60 29.84
CA ASP A 560 34.26 14.22 30.33
C ASP A 560 35.52 13.46 29.86
N GLU A 561 35.37 12.31 29.18
CA GLU A 561 36.46 11.38 28.87
C GLU A 561 37.25 11.77 27.60
N VAL A 562 37.74 13.01 27.53
CA VAL A 562 38.63 13.45 26.45
C VAL A 562 40.09 13.37 26.93
N SER A 563 40.79 12.28 26.61
CA SER A 563 42.19 12.07 27.01
C SER A 563 43.16 12.98 26.23
N HIS A 564 43.83 13.91 26.92
CA HIS A 564 44.77 14.91 26.35
C HIS A 564 46.13 14.36 25.83
N VAL A 565 46.33 13.03 25.78
CA VAL A 565 47.67 12.43 25.57
C VAL A 565 47.94 12.06 24.09
N ARG A 566 46.92 12.05 23.23
CA ARG A 566 46.97 11.75 21.77
C ARG A 566 45.84 12.52 21.07
N PRO A 567 45.83 12.70 19.73
CA PRO A 567 44.64 13.23 19.07
C PRO A 567 43.42 12.36 19.44
N THR A 568 42.51 12.96 20.21
CA THR A 568 41.29 12.30 20.71
C THR A 568 40.16 12.61 19.75
N TYR A 569 39.40 11.59 19.38
CA TYR A 569 38.20 11.72 18.57
C TYR A 569 37.00 11.66 19.51
N VAL A 570 36.07 12.60 19.37
CA VAL A 570 34.76 12.50 20.03
C VAL A 570 33.79 11.94 19.00
N GLU A 571 33.29 10.73 19.24
CA GLU A 571 32.19 10.17 18.45
C GLU A 571 30.88 10.79 18.93
N GLN A 572 30.17 11.44 18.00
CA GLN A 572 28.86 12.03 18.27
C GLN A 572 27.78 11.24 17.56
N LYS A 573 26.70 10.94 18.29
CA LYS A 573 25.52 10.26 17.75
C LYS A 573 24.29 11.16 17.81
N PHE A 574 23.65 11.40 16.68
CA PHE A 574 22.45 12.22 16.55
C PHE A 574 21.28 11.37 16.04
N ARG A 575 20.13 11.46 16.71
CA ARG A 575 18.92 10.73 16.33
C ARG A 575 17.69 11.62 16.41
N ALA A 576 16.72 11.44 15.52
CA ALA A 576 15.39 12.02 15.61
C ALA A 576 14.34 10.97 15.25
N ASP A 577 13.39 10.74 16.14
CA ASP A 577 12.27 9.80 15.97
C ASP A 577 10.94 10.57 16.01
N PHE A 578 9.98 10.17 15.17
CA PHE A 578 8.65 10.80 15.09
C PHE A 578 7.54 9.88 15.61
N PHE A 579 6.61 10.44 16.39
CA PHE A 579 5.48 9.72 16.97
C PHE A 579 4.17 10.46 16.74
N TRP A 580 3.11 9.72 16.40
CA TRP A 580 1.76 10.29 16.36
C TRP A 580 1.25 10.55 17.77
N SER A 581 0.54 11.66 17.96
CA SER A 581 -0.09 12.01 19.24
C SER A 581 -1.18 11.02 19.67
N SER A 582 -1.71 10.20 18.74
CA SER A 582 -2.72 9.17 18.98
C SER A 582 -2.15 7.78 19.27
N ASP A 583 -0.86 7.55 19.09
CA ASP A 583 -0.29 6.20 19.20
C ASP A 583 -0.12 5.78 20.66
N ASN A 584 -0.80 4.71 21.06
CA ASN A 584 -0.38 3.93 22.23
C ASN A 584 0.88 3.15 21.80
N LEU A 585 2.02 3.49 22.43
CA LEU A 585 3.39 3.03 22.14
C LEU A 585 3.63 1.51 22.28
N THR A 586 2.84 0.66 21.62
CA THR A 586 3.04 -0.79 21.55
C THR A 586 3.31 -1.23 20.11
N SER A 587 4.58 -1.62 19.89
CA SER A 587 5.19 -2.28 18.71
C SER A 587 4.59 -1.94 17.34
N VAL A 588 4.99 -0.80 16.80
CA VAL A 588 4.85 -0.49 15.37
C VAL A 588 5.93 -1.25 14.60
N GLN A 589 5.53 -2.16 13.71
CA GLN A 589 6.45 -2.86 12.83
C GLN A 589 6.86 -1.91 11.69
N VAL A 590 8.11 -1.44 11.71
CA VAL A 590 8.63 -0.49 10.72
C VAL A 590 8.66 -1.17 9.32
N ARG A 591 8.15 -0.49 8.29
CA ARG A 591 8.10 -0.97 6.90
C ARG A 591 9.02 -0.15 6.01
N SER A 592 9.50 -0.73 4.91
CA SER A 592 10.38 -0.03 3.95
C SER A 592 9.63 0.60 2.77
N GLY A 593 8.30 0.73 2.89
CA GLY A 593 7.35 1.35 1.97
C GLY A 593 6.01 0.60 1.96
N ASN A 594 4.97 1.15 1.31
CA ASN A 594 3.63 0.57 1.22
C ASN A 594 2.81 1.14 0.02
N PRO A 595 2.64 0.42 -1.11
CA PRO A 595 3.39 -0.76 -1.52
C PRO A 595 4.83 -0.41 -1.94
N GLY A 596 5.69 -1.42 -2.11
CA GLY A 596 7.03 -1.23 -2.69
C GLY A 596 8.07 -0.58 -1.78
N TYR A 597 9.31 -0.49 -2.28
CA TYR A 597 10.43 0.10 -1.55
C TYR A 597 10.52 1.61 -1.79
N LEU A 598 10.79 2.35 -0.71
CA LEU A 598 11.15 3.77 -0.76
C LEU A 598 12.67 3.92 -0.89
N ASP A 599 13.09 4.87 -1.72
CA ASP A 599 14.51 5.15 -1.96
C ASP A 599 15.24 5.50 -0.66
N GLY A 600 16.37 4.84 -0.41
CA GLY A 600 17.19 5.06 0.79
C GLY A 600 16.71 4.37 2.07
N LYS A 601 15.53 3.71 2.08
CA LYS A 601 15.10 2.87 3.22
C LYS A 601 15.82 1.50 3.18
N PRO A 602 16.05 0.85 4.35
CA PRO A 602 16.76 -0.43 4.42
C PRO A 602 16.03 -1.56 3.68
N LEU A 603 16.77 -2.54 3.17
CA LEU A 603 16.19 -3.76 2.62
C LEU A 603 15.63 -4.63 3.74
N ARG A 604 14.48 -5.27 3.47
CA ARG A 604 13.90 -6.27 4.38
C ARG A 604 14.46 -7.64 4.04
N THR A 605 14.96 -8.32 5.05
CA THR A 605 15.77 -9.54 4.90
C THR A 605 15.28 -10.59 5.88
N GLY A 606 15.25 -11.84 5.48
CA GLY A 606 14.89 -12.91 6.38
C GLY A 606 15.53 -14.24 6.01
N LEU A 607 15.32 -15.24 6.86
CA LEU A 607 15.78 -16.60 6.65
C LEU A 607 14.58 -17.50 6.37
N LEU A 608 14.66 -18.27 5.29
CA LEU A 608 13.64 -19.26 4.99
C LEU A 608 13.72 -20.41 6.00
N LYS A 609 12.62 -20.71 6.68
CA LYS A 609 12.49 -21.86 7.57
C LYS A 609 11.31 -22.72 7.15
N TYR A 610 11.44 -24.00 7.48
CA TYR A 610 10.39 -25.00 7.32
C TYR A 610 9.97 -25.43 8.72
N ASP A 611 8.66 -25.46 8.98
CA ASP A 611 8.14 -26.08 10.20
C ASP A 611 8.17 -27.62 10.09
N HIS A 612 7.82 -28.31 11.18
CA HIS A 612 7.68 -29.76 11.27
C HIS A 612 6.73 -30.34 10.20
N GLU A 613 5.82 -29.53 9.66
CA GLU A 613 4.88 -29.89 8.58
C GLU A 613 5.34 -29.50 7.17
N LEU A 614 6.62 -29.09 7.00
CA LEU A 614 7.22 -28.63 5.73
C LEU A 614 6.61 -27.34 5.15
N THR A 615 5.82 -26.59 5.92
CA THR A 615 5.34 -25.26 5.55
C THR A 615 6.48 -24.25 5.65
N ALA A 616 6.71 -23.52 4.55
CA ALA A 616 7.79 -22.53 4.47
C ALA A 616 7.31 -21.17 4.99
N TRP A 617 8.14 -20.50 5.79
CA TRP A 617 7.90 -19.14 6.27
C TRP A 617 9.23 -18.39 6.42
N VAL A 618 9.18 -17.06 6.45
CA VAL A 618 10.38 -16.24 6.55
C VAL A 618 10.51 -15.67 7.97
N ILE A 619 11.62 -15.93 8.64
CA ILE A 619 11.97 -15.18 9.85
C ILE A 619 12.43 -13.80 9.40
N ASP A 620 11.56 -12.79 9.52
CA ASP A 620 11.93 -11.40 9.24
C ASP A 620 12.97 -10.94 10.27
N LYS A 621 14.12 -10.49 9.77
CA LYS A 621 15.24 -9.97 10.57
C LYS A 621 15.38 -8.45 10.46
N PHE A 622 14.35 -7.76 9.97
CA PHE A 622 14.36 -6.31 9.77
C PHE A 622 14.53 -5.50 11.05
N GLU A 623 13.90 -5.90 12.15
CA GLU A 623 13.89 -5.14 13.42
C GLU A 623 15.25 -5.10 14.14
N ASN A 624 16.17 -6.01 13.81
CA ASN A 624 17.52 -6.03 14.37
C ASN A 624 18.58 -6.20 13.26
N PRO A 625 19.18 -5.11 12.76
CA PRO A 625 20.20 -5.15 11.70
C PRO A 625 21.41 -6.03 12.06
N LEU A 626 21.65 -6.27 13.36
CA LEU A 626 22.72 -7.13 13.87
C LEU A 626 22.49 -8.62 13.58
N GLU A 627 21.25 -9.03 13.32
CA GLU A 627 20.86 -10.41 12.97
C GLU A 627 20.53 -10.59 11.48
N SER A 628 20.64 -9.53 10.68
CA SER A 628 20.37 -9.60 9.24
C SER A 628 21.49 -10.35 8.51
N PRO A 629 21.18 -11.45 7.81
CA PRO A 629 22.17 -12.20 7.04
C PRO A 629 22.61 -11.45 5.77
N VAL A 630 21.84 -10.45 5.34
CA VAL A 630 22.10 -9.62 4.14
C VAL A 630 22.48 -8.22 4.63
N SER A 631 23.73 -8.09 5.08
CA SER A 631 24.27 -6.87 5.68
C SER A 631 25.71 -6.59 5.23
N LEU A 632 26.11 -5.32 5.27
CA LEU A 632 27.42 -4.85 4.85
C LEU A 632 28.44 -4.95 5.98
N MET A 633 29.71 -5.10 5.62
CA MET A 633 30.83 -5.16 6.56
C MET A 633 30.82 -3.94 7.51
N PRO A 634 31.18 -4.12 8.78
CA PRO A 634 31.21 -3.03 9.75
C PRO A 634 32.26 -1.99 9.36
N GLN A 635 31.98 -0.72 9.65
CA GLN A 635 32.92 0.39 9.46
C GLN A 635 33.68 0.64 10.75
N SER A 636 34.96 0.28 10.80
CA SER A 636 35.80 0.66 11.95
C SER A 636 36.19 2.14 11.85
N PRO A 637 36.13 2.93 12.94
CA PRO A 637 36.53 4.34 12.96
C PRO A 637 38.00 4.62 12.63
N ASP A 638 38.86 3.61 12.58
CA ASP A 638 40.28 3.70 12.19
C ASP A 638 40.56 3.14 10.77
N GLY A 639 39.58 2.51 10.13
CA GLY A 639 39.71 1.88 8.80
C GLY A 639 40.39 0.51 8.85
N SER A 640 40.62 -0.02 10.04
CA SER A 640 41.03 -1.39 10.28
C SER A 640 39.87 -2.35 10.06
N CYS A 641 40.17 -3.56 9.61
CA CYS A 641 39.22 -4.68 9.58
C CYS A 641 39.04 -5.35 10.95
N ILE A 642 39.80 -4.94 11.98
CA ILE A 642 39.72 -5.49 13.33
C ILE A 642 38.66 -4.70 14.11
N PRO A 643 37.56 -5.34 14.56
CA PRO A 643 36.52 -4.64 15.29
C PRO A 643 37.07 -4.16 16.65
N ALA A 644 36.80 -2.88 16.99
CA ALA A 644 37.04 -2.38 18.33
C ALA A 644 36.21 -3.21 19.33
N ILE A 645 36.79 -3.56 20.48
CA ILE A 645 36.18 -4.42 21.51
C ILE A 645 34.76 -3.93 21.81
N GLY A 646 33.73 -4.70 21.42
CA GLY A 646 32.32 -4.36 21.61
C GLY A 646 31.54 -3.91 20.36
N SER A 647 32.20 -3.63 19.24
CA SER A 647 31.56 -3.14 17.99
C SER A 647 31.55 -4.19 16.87
N LYS A 648 30.52 -5.05 16.84
CA LYS A 648 30.23 -5.95 15.71
C LYS A 648 29.07 -5.46 14.83
N GLN A 649 28.82 -4.15 14.81
CA GLN A 649 27.62 -3.60 14.17
C GLN A 649 27.79 -3.51 12.65
N ARG A 650 27.10 -4.41 11.93
CA ARG A 650 27.04 -4.42 10.46
C ARG A 650 26.11 -3.32 9.96
N THR A 651 26.38 -2.78 8.78
CA THR A 651 25.59 -1.68 8.18
C THR A 651 24.46 -2.27 7.33
N PRO A 652 23.20 -1.79 7.47
CA PRO A 652 22.10 -2.24 6.63
C PRO A 652 22.31 -1.81 5.17
N MET A 653 21.74 -2.57 4.25
CA MET A 653 21.74 -2.24 2.82
C MET A 653 20.51 -1.41 2.50
N ASN A 654 20.67 -0.22 1.90
CA ASN A 654 19.54 0.68 1.63
C ASN A 654 19.16 0.65 0.14
N PHE A 655 17.85 0.64 -0.14
CA PHE A 655 17.31 0.55 -1.49
C PHE A 655 17.81 1.70 -2.38
N ARG A 656 18.24 1.37 -3.62
CA ARG A 656 18.79 2.29 -4.63
C ARG A 656 20.03 3.10 -4.19
N LYS A 657 20.73 2.67 -3.14
CA LYS A 657 22.01 3.28 -2.73
C LYS A 657 23.18 2.41 -3.17
N ASN A 658 23.78 2.76 -4.31
CA ASN A 658 25.04 2.14 -4.76
C ASN A 658 26.16 2.54 -3.81
N ILE A 659 26.88 1.56 -3.26
CA ILE A 659 27.92 1.81 -2.26
C ILE A 659 29.14 0.91 -2.48
N ARG A 660 30.33 1.43 -2.21
CA ARG A 660 31.57 0.66 -2.05
C ARG A 660 32.11 0.92 -0.65
N ILE A 661 32.21 -0.15 0.13
CA ILE A 661 32.75 -0.12 1.49
C ILE A 661 33.99 -1.02 1.55
N GLY A 662 34.99 -0.63 2.34
CA GLY A 662 36.19 -1.42 2.52
C GLY A 662 36.93 -1.10 3.81
N CYS A 663 37.75 -2.05 4.27
CA CYS A 663 38.63 -1.92 5.41
C CYS A 663 40.01 -2.50 5.07
N SER A 664 41.03 -2.22 5.88
CA SER A 664 42.37 -2.78 5.69
C SER A 664 42.82 -3.66 6.86
N PHE A 665 43.42 -4.82 6.57
CA PHE A 665 44.27 -5.54 7.52
C PHE A 665 45.71 -5.03 7.45
N HIS A 666 46.39 -4.95 8.60
CA HIS A 666 47.83 -4.72 8.68
C HIS A 666 48.52 -6.07 8.83
N LEU A 667 49.28 -6.48 7.81
CA LEU A 667 49.94 -7.78 7.78
C LEU A 667 51.44 -7.63 8.00
N GLU A 668 51.99 -8.40 8.93
CA GLU A 668 53.43 -8.47 9.20
C GLU A 668 54.08 -9.68 8.51
N GLN A 669 55.31 -9.49 8.03
CA GLN A 669 56.03 -10.46 7.21
C GLN A 669 56.26 -11.83 7.87
N GLN A 670 56.47 -11.88 9.19
CA GLN A 670 56.76 -13.12 9.92
C GLN A 670 55.49 -13.94 10.27
N SER A 671 54.33 -13.29 10.30
CA SER A 671 53.09 -13.85 10.81
C SER A 671 52.15 -14.32 9.69
N ILE A 672 52.24 -13.76 8.48
CA ILE A 672 51.28 -14.03 7.40
C ILE A 672 51.16 -15.52 7.03
N SER A 673 52.27 -16.26 6.96
CA SER A 673 52.27 -17.69 6.59
C SER A 673 51.78 -18.59 7.74
N ARG A 674 51.85 -18.13 8.99
CA ARG A 674 51.32 -18.86 10.16
C ARG A 674 49.86 -18.54 10.43
N GLU A 675 49.42 -17.33 10.07
CA GLU A 675 48.08 -16.81 10.30
C GLU A 675 47.19 -16.85 9.05
N CYS A 676 47.65 -17.40 7.92
CA CYS A 676 46.90 -17.38 6.66
C CYS A 676 45.51 -18.05 6.76
N GLU A 677 45.39 -19.15 7.51
CA GLU A 677 44.08 -19.76 7.80
C GLU A 677 43.15 -18.82 8.60
N ASN A 678 43.73 -18.07 9.54
CA ASN A 678 42.99 -17.09 10.32
C ASN A 678 42.57 -15.90 9.45
N LEU A 679 43.45 -15.43 8.56
CA LEU A 679 43.17 -14.37 7.60
C LEU A 679 42.06 -14.78 6.61
N ARG A 680 42.11 -16.01 6.07
CA ARG A 680 41.05 -16.55 5.20
C ARG A 680 39.70 -16.57 5.90
N ARG A 681 39.64 -17.08 7.13
CA ARG A 681 38.42 -17.11 7.95
C ARG A 681 37.91 -15.70 8.29
N GLN A 682 38.77 -14.82 8.81
CA GLN A 682 38.40 -13.46 9.16
C GLN A 682 37.88 -12.67 7.95
N THR A 683 38.52 -12.82 6.80
CA THR A 683 38.06 -12.13 5.58
C THR A 683 36.69 -12.64 5.14
N MET A 684 36.47 -13.95 5.18
CA MET A 684 35.15 -14.52 4.88
C MET A 684 34.09 -14.06 5.90
N ASP A 685 34.38 -14.11 7.20
CA ASP A 685 33.47 -13.67 8.26
C ASP A 685 33.10 -12.18 8.10
N LEU A 686 34.05 -11.35 7.68
CA LEU A 686 33.81 -9.93 7.37
C LEU A 686 32.89 -9.76 6.16
N LEU A 687 33.11 -10.52 5.08
CA LEU A 687 32.30 -10.43 3.87
C LEU A 687 30.86 -10.93 4.08
N VAL A 688 30.64 -12.04 4.81
CA VAL A 688 29.30 -12.68 4.95
C VAL A 688 28.65 -12.60 6.33
N GLY A 689 29.30 -12.01 7.34
CA GLY A 689 28.66 -11.76 8.64
C GLY A 689 28.78 -12.87 9.69
N GLY A 690 29.77 -13.77 9.57
CA GLY A 690 30.04 -14.83 10.56
C GLY A 690 29.04 -16.00 10.58
N SER A 691 27.89 -15.87 9.90
CA SER A 691 26.91 -16.96 9.72
C SER A 691 27.32 -17.97 8.63
N GLY A 692 28.35 -17.66 7.84
CA GLY A 692 28.85 -18.52 6.77
C GLY A 692 28.05 -18.42 5.46
N VAL A 693 28.58 -19.07 4.42
CA VAL A 693 28.02 -19.02 3.06
C VAL A 693 26.68 -19.76 2.95
N GLU A 694 26.45 -20.80 3.76
CA GLU A 694 25.20 -21.57 3.73
C GLU A 694 24.00 -20.77 4.25
N THR A 695 24.16 -20.02 5.34
CA THR A 695 23.10 -19.11 5.82
C THR A 695 22.77 -18.03 4.79
N LEU A 696 23.77 -17.58 4.03
CA LEU A 696 23.56 -16.63 2.93
C LEU A 696 22.75 -17.27 1.78
N ARG A 697 22.87 -18.58 1.52
CA ARG A 697 22.05 -19.31 0.54
C ARG A 697 20.60 -19.50 0.99
N GLU A 698 20.38 -19.59 2.31
CA GLU A 698 19.04 -19.67 2.93
C GLU A 698 18.38 -18.29 3.14
N SER A 699 19.08 -17.21 2.74
CA SER A 699 18.62 -15.85 2.93
C SER A 699 17.68 -15.40 1.83
N MET A 700 16.68 -14.63 2.23
CA MET A 700 15.65 -14.06 1.38
C MET A 700 15.61 -12.54 1.57
N VAL A 701 15.28 -11.80 0.51
CA VAL A 701 15.04 -10.35 0.53
C VAL A 701 13.60 -10.10 0.10
N ALA A 702 12.83 -9.32 0.86
CA ALA A 702 11.44 -9.06 0.53
C ALA A 702 11.33 -8.39 -0.86
N SER A 703 10.34 -8.79 -1.66
CA SER A 703 10.11 -8.21 -2.98
C SER A 703 9.55 -6.79 -2.88
N PHE A 704 8.71 -6.50 -1.88
CA PHE A 704 8.18 -5.17 -1.60
C PHE A 704 8.54 -4.71 -0.17
N GLY A 705 8.55 -3.39 0.06
CA GLY A 705 8.82 -2.82 1.38
C GLY A 705 7.81 -3.21 2.46
N ASN A 706 6.62 -3.68 2.06
CA ASN A 706 5.53 -4.16 2.90
C ASN A 706 5.26 -5.67 2.84
N SER A 707 6.10 -6.51 2.19
CA SER A 707 5.87 -7.97 2.12
C SER A 707 5.79 -8.62 3.50
N GLU A 708 4.80 -9.47 3.75
CA GLU A 708 4.65 -10.11 5.06
C GLU A 708 5.52 -11.39 5.15
N SER A 709 6.02 -11.70 6.34
CA SER A 709 6.86 -12.88 6.61
C SER A 709 6.15 -14.21 6.37
N GLN A 710 4.82 -14.21 6.40
CA GLN A 710 3.96 -15.38 6.25
C GLN A 710 3.80 -15.82 4.79
N PHE A 711 4.22 -15.00 3.81
CA PHE A 711 4.08 -15.30 2.39
C PHE A 711 5.46 -15.40 1.71
N PRO A 712 6.14 -16.56 1.75
CA PRO A 712 7.47 -16.73 1.14
C PRO A 712 7.54 -16.39 -0.36
N GLY A 713 6.42 -16.51 -1.08
CA GLY A 713 6.33 -16.14 -2.50
C GLY A 713 6.56 -14.66 -2.77
N ASP A 714 6.38 -13.80 -1.76
CA ASP A 714 6.67 -12.37 -1.83
C ASP A 714 8.13 -12.05 -1.50
N TRP A 715 9.00 -13.05 -1.34
CA TRP A 715 10.41 -12.88 -1.01
C TRP A 715 11.32 -13.47 -2.11
N VAL A 716 12.38 -12.74 -2.42
CA VAL A 716 13.39 -13.08 -3.43
C VAL A 716 14.54 -13.84 -2.79
N PRO A 717 14.91 -15.03 -3.29
CA PRO A 717 16.07 -15.77 -2.79
C PRO A 717 17.39 -15.09 -3.15
N VAL A 718 18.37 -15.17 -2.25
CA VAL A 718 19.73 -14.69 -2.50
C VAL A 718 20.50 -15.70 -3.34
N ILE A 719 20.87 -15.32 -4.56
CA ILE A 719 21.73 -16.11 -5.42
C ILE A 719 23.18 -15.91 -4.97
N VAL A 720 23.92 -17.00 -4.77
CA VAL A 720 25.34 -16.94 -4.38
C VAL A 720 26.23 -17.53 -5.49
N SER A 721 27.06 -16.67 -6.07
CA SER A 721 27.93 -16.94 -7.21
C SER A 721 29.41 -16.90 -6.83
N ASN A 722 30.22 -17.80 -7.41
CA ASN A 722 31.67 -17.90 -7.18
C ASN A 722 32.08 -18.11 -5.71
N ALA A 723 31.19 -18.64 -4.86
CA ALA A 723 31.53 -18.94 -3.48
C ALA A 723 32.73 -19.91 -3.41
N PRO A 724 33.71 -19.67 -2.52
CA PRO A 724 34.81 -20.58 -2.32
C PRO A 724 34.28 -21.92 -1.78
N SER A 725 34.82 -23.03 -2.30
CA SER A 725 34.53 -24.37 -1.76
C SER A 725 35.00 -24.47 -0.30
N PRO A 726 34.27 -25.16 0.59
CA PRO A 726 34.75 -25.44 1.94
C PRO A 726 36.16 -26.03 1.88
N PRO A 727 37.08 -25.63 2.79
CA PRO A 727 38.40 -26.21 2.81
C PRO A 727 38.27 -27.73 3.01
N ASN A 728 38.68 -28.51 2.00
CA ASN A 728 38.75 -29.97 2.13
C ASN A 728 39.65 -30.28 3.34
N GLN A 729 39.11 -30.96 4.36
CA GLN A 729 39.83 -31.43 5.55
C GLN A 729 40.92 -32.49 5.25
N GLY A 730 41.44 -32.55 4.02
CA GLY A 730 42.27 -33.63 3.50
C GLY A 730 43.66 -33.23 3.00
N ASN A 731 44.14 -31.99 3.18
CA ASN A 731 45.50 -31.62 2.78
C ASN A 731 46.13 -30.55 3.70
N ASN A 732 46.33 -30.91 4.97
CA ASN A 732 46.98 -30.04 5.97
C ASN A 732 48.50 -29.85 5.79
N ASN A 733 49.09 -30.27 4.67
CA ASN A 733 50.54 -30.26 4.46
C ASN A 733 50.98 -29.54 3.16
N ARG A 734 50.42 -28.37 2.85
CA ARG A 734 51.11 -27.42 1.96
C ARG A 734 51.78 -26.37 2.83
N GLU A 735 53.08 -26.52 3.09
CA GLU A 735 53.88 -25.44 3.66
C GLU A 735 53.79 -24.23 2.72
N GLU A 736 53.08 -23.20 3.15
CA GLU A 736 52.98 -21.94 2.42
C GLU A 736 54.37 -21.29 2.34
N ARG A 737 54.71 -20.72 1.19
CA ARG A 737 56.00 -20.02 1.04
C ARG A 737 56.04 -18.85 2.04
N PRO A 738 57.19 -18.59 2.70
CA PRO A 738 57.33 -17.45 3.61
C PRO A 738 56.89 -16.14 2.93
N GLY A 739 55.93 -15.42 3.54
CA GLY A 739 55.43 -14.15 3.02
C GLY A 739 54.32 -14.24 1.97
N VAL A 740 53.80 -15.44 1.69
CA VAL A 740 52.67 -15.68 0.77
C VAL A 740 51.53 -16.36 1.52
N CYS A 741 50.30 -15.86 1.35
CA CYS A 741 49.07 -16.49 1.80
C CYS A 741 48.17 -16.73 0.58
N SER A 742 47.89 -17.99 0.28
CA SER A 742 47.19 -18.39 -0.94
C SER A 742 45.67 -18.49 -0.75
N ASN A 743 44.94 -18.35 -1.86
CA ASN A 743 43.49 -18.58 -1.92
C ASN A 743 42.67 -17.66 -0.98
N VAL A 744 43.00 -16.37 -0.93
CA VAL A 744 42.27 -15.38 -0.12
C VAL A 744 41.25 -14.64 -0.98
N VAL A 745 39.98 -14.63 -0.56
CA VAL A 745 38.91 -13.86 -1.20
C VAL A 745 38.84 -12.49 -0.53
N LEU A 746 39.09 -11.40 -1.27
CA LEU A 746 39.14 -10.04 -0.69
C LEU A 746 37.92 -9.17 -1.02
N GLY A 747 37.03 -9.65 -1.90
CA GLY A 747 35.99 -8.83 -2.50
C GLY A 747 34.64 -9.55 -2.55
N LEU A 748 33.57 -8.81 -2.31
CA LEU A 748 32.19 -9.26 -2.53
C LEU A 748 31.43 -8.21 -3.36
N HIS A 749 30.85 -8.64 -4.47
CA HIS A 749 29.99 -7.83 -5.31
C HIS A 749 28.53 -8.23 -5.09
N ILE A 750 27.74 -7.33 -4.53
CA ILE A 750 26.31 -7.51 -4.30
C ILE A 750 25.57 -6.76 -5.41
N GLU A 751 24.77 -7.48 -6.16
CA GLU A 751 24.03 -6.96 -7.31
C GLU A 751 22.54 -7.14 -7.01
N VAL A 752 21.80 -6.03 -6.90
CA VAL A 752 20.36 -6.02 -6.64
C VAL A 752 19.65 -5.53 -7.88
N VAL A 753 18.68 -6.30 -8.36
CA VAL A 753 17.87 -5.97 -9.53
C VAL A 753 16.46 -5.65 -9.09
N HIS A 754 15.94 -4.50 -9.52
CA HIS A 754 14.59 -4.06 -9.20
C HIS A 754 13.82 -3.62 -10.45
N SER A 755 12.51 -3.73 -10.40
CA SER A 755 11.59 -3.30 -11.45
C SER A 755 10.46 -2.48 -10.84
N LYS A 756 9.96 -1.50 -11.58
CA LYS A 756 8.66 -0.89 -11.31
C LYS A 756 7.56 -1.88 -11.70
N THR A 757 6.46 -1.87 -10.97
CA THR A 757 5.21 -2.59 -11.27
C THR A 757 4.00 -1.72 -10.94
N GLY A 758 2.85 -2.00 -11.53
CA GLY A 758 1.64 -1.19 -11.40
C GLY A 758 1.58 -0.04 -12.39
N SER A 759 0.69 0.92 -12.15
CA SER A 759 0.41 2.02 -13.09
C SER A 759 1.63 2.91 -13.36
N LEU A 760 1.73 3.44 -14.58
CA LEU A 760 2.69 4.47 -14.96
C LEU A 760 2.61 5.72 -14.07
N ALA A 761 1.41 6.05 -13.56
CA ALA A 761 1.18 7.21 -12.71
C ALA A 761 1.65 7.02 -11.25
N ASN A 762 1.65 5.79 -10.75
CA ASN A 762 2.11 5.46 -9.40
C ASN A 762 2.88 4.13 -9.39
N PRO A 763 4.11 4.11 -9.96
CA PRO A 763 4.89 2.88 -10.08
C PRO A 763 5.45 2.42 -8.74
N GLN A 764 5.23 1.16 -8.41
CA GLN A 764 5.71 0.55 -7.18
C GLN A 764 7.06 -0.14 -7.41
N ALA A 765 8.07 0.20 -6.61
CA ALA A 765 9.39 -0.41 -6.73
C ALA A 765 9.42 -1.80 -6.07
N LYS A 766 9.70 -2.83 -6.87
CA LYS A 766 9.79 -4.24 -6.46
C LYS A 766 11.20 -4.77 -6.71
N ILE A 767 11.82 -5.41 -5.72
CA ILE A 767 13.05 -6.18 -5.90
C ILE A 767 12.67 -7.51 -6.54
N ILE A 768 13.39 -7.89 -7.60
CA ILE A 768 13.13 -9.12 -8.33
C ILE A 768 14.33 -10.07 -8.34
N GLY A 769 15.52 -9.63 -7.95
CA GLY A 769 16.70 -10.49 -7.91
C GLY A 769 17.82 -9.92 -7.03
N VAL A 770 18.52 -10.79 -6.31
CA VAL A 770 19.70 -10.44 -5.51
C VAL A 770 20.80 -11.45 -5.75
N ASN A 771 21.99 -11.00 -6.18
CA ASN A 771 23.13 -11.85 -6.46
C ASN A 771 24.36 -11.41 -5.65
N TYR A 772 24.86 -12.30 -4.81
CA TYR A 772 26.11 -12.20 -4.08
C TYR A 772 27.21 -12.91 -4.87
N ARG A 773 28.08 -12.14 -5.50
CA ARG A 773 29.17 -12.63 -6.33
C ARG A 773 30.52 -12.39 -5.67
N PHE A 774 31.19 -13.45 -5.25
CA PHE A 774 32.52 -13.35 -4.68
C PHE A 774 33.57 -13.01 -5.75
N ALA A 775 34.53 -12.16 -5.37
CA ALA A 775 35.72 -11.93 -6.17
C ALA A 775 36.56 -13.21 -6.25
N PRO A 776 37.26 -13.44 -7.37
CA PRO A 776 38.12 -14.61 -7.50
C PRO A 776 39.19 -14.63 -6.39
N PRO A 777 39.47 -15.78 -5.78
CA PRO A 777 40.50 -15.90 -4.76
C PRO A 777 41.88 -15.59 -5.37
N GLN A 778 42.73 -14.92 -4.60
CA GLN A 778 44.06 -14.51 -5.03
C GLN A 778 45.13 -14.78 -3.99
N ASP A 779 46.38 -14.88 -4.45
CA ASP A 779 47.56 -15.02 -3.58
C ASP A 779 48.00 -13.66 -3.04
N VAL A 780 47.92 -13.47 -1.73
CA VAL A 780 48.43 -12.30 -1.03
C VAL A 780 49.94 -12.47 -0.83
N LYS A 781 50.73 -11.60 -1.45
CA LYS A 781 52.20 -11.62 -1.36
C LYS A 781 52.67 -10.33 -0.70
N ILE A 782 53.46 -10.45 0.37
CA ILE A 782 54.13 -9.29 0.97
C ILE A 782 55.27 -8.87 0.05
N ARG A 783 55.21 -7.62 -0.43
CA ARG A 783 56.22 -7.06 -1.33
C ARG A 783 57.12 -6.12 -0.54
N CYS A 784 58.41 -6.41 -0.55
CA CYS A 784 59.45 -5.52 -0.06
C CYS A 784 60.26 -4.99 -1.25
N LEU A 785 60.65 -3.71 -1.22
CA LEU A 785 61.43 -3.06 -2.28
C LEU A 785 62.82 -2.66 -1.77
N GLY A 786 63.88 -3.12 -2.44
CA GLY A 786 65.26 -2.67 -2.20
C GLY A 786 65.80 -2.98 -0.80
N GLN A 787 66.54 -2.04 -0.21
CA GLN A 787 67.15 -2.18 1.12
C GLN A 787 66.12 -2.31 2.26
N SER A 788 64.85 -1.98 2.01
CA SER A 788 63.76 -2.11 2.98
C SER A 788 63.40 -3.57 3.31
N CYS A 789 63.82 -4.55 2.49
CA CYS A 789 63.69 -5.98 2.80
C CYS A 789 64.58 -6.45 3.97
N GLN A 790 65.48 -5.60 4.48
CA GLN A 790 66.33 -5.89 5.65
C GLN A 790 65.67 -5.49 6.98
N SER A 791 64.56 -4.74 6.93
CA SER A 791 63.77 -4.36 8.10
C SER A 791 62.91 -5.54 8.56
N VAL A 792 62.99 -5.88 9.85
CA VAL A 792 62.22 -6.96 10.49
C VAL A 792 60.73 -6.61 10.63
N HIS A 793 60.37 -5.33 10.49
CA HIS A 793 59.02 -4.81 10.74
C HIS A 793 58.38 -4.23 9.47
N GLN A 794 58.28 -5.03 8.41
CA GLN A 794 57.60 -4.61 7.20
C GLN A 794 56.12 -4.97 7.27
N SER A 795 55.28 -3.95 7.32
CA SER A 795 53.82 -4.09 7.30
C SER A 795 53.24 -3.70 5.93
N GLN A 796 52.31 -4.50 5.44
CA GLN A 796 51.56 -4.21 4.21
C GLN A 796 50.06 -4.12 4.53
N ARG A 797 49.39 -3.13 3.94
CA ARG A 797 47.92 -3.01 4.03
C ARG A 797 47.27 -3.92 3.00
N LEU A 798 46.31 -4.72 3.46
CA LEU A 798 45.47 -5.58 2.62
C LEU A 798 44.03 -5.09 2.68
N GLU A 799 43.51 -4.56 1.59
CA GLU A 799 42.12 -4.09 1.50
C GLU A 799 41.16 -5.27 1.30
N VAL A 800 40.09 -5.28 2.09
CA VAL A 800 38.90 -6.12 1.92
C VAL A 800 37.74 -5.20 1.62
N PHE A 801 36.93 -5.51 0.61
CA PHE A 801 35.86 -4.61 0.16
C PHE A 801 34.57 -5.34 -0.20
N THR A 802 33.46 -4.62 -0.06
CA THR A 802 32.14 -5.00 -0.56
C THR A 802 31.60 -3.88 -1.44
N THR A 803 30.98 -4.23 -2.56
CA THR A 803 30.27 -3.29 -3.43
C THR A 803 28.81 -3.69 -3.53
N VAL A 804 27.91 -2.72 -3.54
CA VAL A 804 26.47 -2.91 -3.78
C VAL A 804 26.10 -2.09 -5.01
N ASN A 805 25.43 -2.74 -5.95
CA ASN A 805 24.94 -2.12 -7.17
C ASN A 805 23.47 -2.46 -7.39
N PHE A 806 22.62 -1.43 -7.46
CA PHE A 806 21.21 -1.51 -7.84
C PHE A 806 21.07 -1.27 -9.34
N VAL A 807 20.32 -2.14 -10.01
CA VAL A 807 20.05 -2.07 -11.45
C VAL A 807 18.54 -2.01 -11.66
N ASP A 808 18.08 -0.95 -12.31
CA ASP A 808 16.69 -0.80 -12.75
C ASP A 808 16.47 -1.59 -14.04
N VAL A 809 15.56 -2.56 -14.02
CA VAL A 809 15.19 -3.37 -15.18
C VAL A 809 13.71 -3.24 -15.53
N SER A 810 13.11 -2.12 -15.12
CA SER A 810 11.72 -1.80 -15.46
C SER A 810 11.51 -1.91 -16.98
N GLN A 811 10.44 -2.59 -17.37
CA GLN A 811 9.99 -2.60 -18.76
C GLN A 811 8.91 -1.55 -18.90
N GLU A 812 9.16 -0.55 -19.74
CA GLU A 812 8.16 0.45 -20.11
C GLU A 812 7.00 -0.22 -20.87
N ALA A 813 5.81 0.38 -20.76
CA ALA A 813 4.59 -0.13 -21.40
C ALA A 813 4.70 -0.09 -22.94
N GLU A 814 3.99 -0.96 -23.65
CA GLU A 814 4.07 -1.00 -25.12
C GLU A 814 3.35 0.20 -25.76
N ASP A 815 4.12 1.01 -26.51
CA ASP A 815 3.66 2.21 -27.21
C ASP A 815 2.55 1.93 -28.24
N ARG A 816 1.45 2.68 -28.19
CA ARG A 816 0.64 2.98 -29.38
C ARG A 816 0.47 4.50 -29.51
N TYR A 817 1.10 5.06 -30.54
CA TYR A 817 0.81 6.44 -30.98
C TYR A 817 -0.67 6.54 -31.34
N ALA A 818 -1.32 7.63 -30.93
CA ALA A 818 -2.64 7.98 -31.45
C ALA A 818 -2.53 8.09 -32.98
N GLU A 819 -3.35 7.34 -33.71
CA GLU A 819 -3.46 7.57 -35.15
C GLU A 819 -3.93 9.01 -35.37
N PHE A 820 -3.31 9.72 -36.32
CA PHE A 820 -3.74 11.06 -36.70
C PHE A 820 -5.25 11.03 -36.99
N PRO A 821 -6.02 12.02 -36.50
CA PRO A 821 -7.46 12.06 -36.74
C PRO A 821 -7.71 12.03 -38.25
N VAL A 822 -8.31 10.94 -38.73
CA VAL A 822 -8.78 10.84 -40.11
C VAL A 822 -9.98 11.77 -40.21
N PHE A 823 -9.78 12.95 -40.77
CA PHE A 823 -10.88 13.80 -41.22
C PHE A 823 -11.59 13.07 -42.37
N GLU A 824 -12.68 12.35 -42.10
CA GLU A 824 -13.64 11.96 -43.13
C GLU A 824 -14.34 13.22 -43.64
N ALA A 825 -13.68 13.95 -44.54
CA ALA A 825 -14.33 14.98 -45.33
C ALA A 825 -15.33 14.30 -46.28
N LYS A 826 -16.57 14.12 -45.82
CA LYS A 826 -17.69 13.72 -46.68
C LYS A 826 -18.03 14.91 -47.59
N LEU A 827 -17.44 14.89 -48.78
CA LEU A 827 -17.77 15.86 -49.81
C LEU A 827 -19.23 15.67 -50.23
N PRO A 828 -20.01 16.74 -50.37
CA PRO A 828 -21.39 16.65 -50.86
C PRO A 828 -21.41 16.08 -52.30
N TYR A 829 -22.54 15.47 -52.67
CA TYR A 829 -22.70 14.68 -53.91
C TYR A 829 -22.37 15.45 -55.21
N ASP A 830 -22.31 16.79 -55.13
CA ASP A 830 -22.12 17.74 -56.21
C ASP A 830 -20.75 18.44 -56.18
N PHE A 831 -19.81 18.04 -55.31
CA PHE A 831 -18.51 18.70 -55.15
C PHE A 831 -17.72 18.87 -56.47
N PHE A 832 -17.91 17.97 -57.44
CA PHE A 832 -17.25 18.03 -58.75
C PHE A 832 -18.16 18.53 -59.89
N TYR A 833 -19.30 19.15 -59.61
CA TYR A 833 -20.16 19.72 -60.65
C TYR A 833 -19.79 21.19 -60.96
N PRO A 834 -19.53 21.58 -62.23
CA PRO A 834 -19.64 20.82 -63.48
C PRO A 834 -18.26 20.49 -64.09
N PHE A 835 -17.30 19.96 -63.31
CA PHE A 835 -15.96 19.66 -63.82
C PHE A 835 -15.85 18.31 -64.54
N VAL A 836 -16.97 17.62 -64.77
CA VAL A 836 -16.99 16.44 -65.64
C VAL A 836 -17.67 16.77 -66.96
N SER A 837 -16.92 17.41 -67.85
CA SER A 837 -17.26 17.45 -69.27
C SER A 837 -16.04 17.15 -70.13
N GLN A 838 -16.21 16.14 -70.99
CA GLN A 838 -15.52 15.89 -72.26
C GLN A 838 -14.13 15.24 -72.22
N SER A 839 -14.10 13.91 -72.36
CA SER A 839 -13.61 13.21 -73.57
C SER A 839 -13.40 11.72 -73.22
N VAL A 840 -14.29 10.81 -73.62
CA VAL A 840 -14.24 10.05 -74.88
C VAL A 840 -13.29 8.85 -74.83
N MET A 841 -13.94 7.70 -74.63
CA MET A 841 -13.82 6.43 -75.37
C MET A 841 -12.65 5.45 -75.16
N SER A 842 -13.09 4.19 -75.06
CA SER A 842 -12.42 2.92 -75.39
C SER A 842 -11.28 2.50 -74.47
N SER A 843 -11.13 1.25 -74.03
CA SER A 843 -11.77 0.00 -74.43
C SER A 843 -11.31 -1.12 -73.49
N THR A 844 -12.24 -2.04 -73.19
CA THR A 844 -12.05 -3.50 -73.05
C THR A 844 -11.00 -4.12 -72.10
N ILE A 845 -11.54 -4.78 -71.06
CA ILE A 845 -11.42 -6.23 -70.73
C ILE A 845 -10.03 -6.82 -70.42
N SER A 846 -9.89 -7.13 -69.13
CA SER A 846 -9.43 -8.37 -68.45
C SER A 846 -8.13 -9.13 -68.79
N HIS A 847 -7.51 -9.52 -67.66
CA HIS A 847 -6.57 -10.61 -67.38
C HIS A 847 -5.14 -10.43 -67.88
N PHE A 848 -4.16 -10.52 -66.96
CA PHE A 848 -3.15 -11.60 -66.94
C PHE A 848 -2.11 -11.42 -65.80
N LEU A 849 -2.07 -12.43 -64.91
CA LEU A 849 -0.93 -13.07 -64.24
C LEU A 849 0.25 -12.23 -63.66
N LEU A 850 0.44 -12.37 -62.33
CA LEU A 850 1.73 -12.42 -61.63
C LEU A 850 2.63 -13.54 -62.25
N PRO A 851 3.99 -13.49 -62.22
CA PRO A 851 4.75 -13.31 -60.97
C PRO A 851 6.19 -12.70 -61.06
N HIS A 852 6.76 -12.56 -59.86
CA HIS A 852 8.19 -12.54 -59.48
C HIS A 852 9.04 -11.28 -59.66
N GLY A 853 9.52 -10.78 -58.51
CA GLY A 853 10.97 -10.65 -58.30
C GLY A 853 11.49 -9.26 -57.94
N TYR A 854 11.85 -9.10 -56.67
CA TYR A 854 12.86 -8.18 -56.12
C TYR A 854 12.64 -6.65 -56.27
N TYR A 855 12.22 -6.02 -55.17
CA TYR A 855 12.32 -4.58 -54.94
C TYR A 855 13.33 -4.25 -53.82
N LEU A 856 14.37 -3.51 -54.22
CA LEU A 856 15.08 -2.41 -53.55
C LEU A 856 15.24 -1.34 -54.66
N PRO A 857 15.44 -0.03 -54.42
CA PRO A 857 15.70 0.69 -53.16
C PRO A 857 14.94 2.07 -53.08
N LEU A 858 15.41 2.96 -52.19
CA LEU A 858 15.29 4.43 -52.20
C LEU A 858 14.06 5.07 -51.51
N CYS A 859 14.27 5.48 -50.25
CA CYS A 859 13.71 6.71 -49.70
C CYS A 859 14.69 7.29 -48.66
N TYR A 860 15.66 8.07 -49.15
CA TYR A 860 16.55 8.92 -48.37
C TYR A 860 16.59 10.27 -49.07
N SER A 861 15.60 11.12 -48.83
CA SER A 861 15.65 12.57 -49.09
C SER A 861 14.27 13.18 -48.88
N LEU A 862 13.95 13.63 -47.67
CA LEU A 862 13.05 14.76 -47.36
C LEU A 862 12.94 14.94 -45.83
N HIS A 863 14.09 15.02 -45.16
CA HIS A 863 14.20 15.79 -43.91
C HIS A 863 14.97 17.04 -44.30
N TRP A 864 14.29 18.19 -44.33
CA TRP A 864 14.80 19.55 -44.26
C TRP A 864 13.72 20.44 -44.89
N PHE A 865 12.66 20.74 -44.13
CA PHE A 865 11.93 22.00 -44.16
C PHE A 865 10.84 21.90 -43.11
N LEU A 866 10.94 22.78 -42.09
CA LEU A 866 9.89 23.40 -41.28
C LEU A 866 10.36 23.53 -39.83
N SER A 867 11.19 24.56 -39.63
CA SER A 867 11.29 25.31 -38.38
C SER A 867 10.65 26.66 -38.68
N ASP A 868 9.50 26.91 -38.07
CA ASP A 868 9.06 28.18 -37.48
C ASP A 868 7.79 27.93 -36.66
#